data_AF-A0AA51L334-F1
#
_entry.id   AF-A0AA51L334-F1
#
_cell.length_a   1.000
_cell.length_b   1.000
_cell.length_c   1.000
_cell.angle_alpha   90.00
_cell.angle_beta   90.00
_cell.angle_gamma   90.00
#
_symmetry.space_group_name_H-M   'P 1'
#
loop_
_entity.id
_entity.type
_entity.pdbx_description
1 polymer ?
#
loop_
_entity_poly.entity_id
_entity_poly.type
_entity_poly.pdbx_seq_one_letter_code
_entity_poly.pdbx_strand_id
1 'polypeptide(L)'
;MNKLLRINYSFYIGFFLVAALLFFSIFGPILAPHSLTETLETHYSNGKIFAPPLDPFKTSEYPLGTDRWGYDLLSMVLNGIRYTVFISIAVTVLKMAVGTLIGIYIGTLKKVPSWLEAFENAWSYVPLFIILYFFLRPISFNSVLSPSQLITYFIIVTAAISIPSIISSVRQKSAELSKSVFIEASRTLGAGRNRIVWLHIFPQMKESLLIMFVLEVVYVITIMGQLALMNIFIGGTKMSLDPIIYNSITKELAGLVGQARGNVYGTFHVLLVPLFVLLLTTSSFSLLANGLKNRFQSNYQRTPWIKTGFEPKILPKRKQLGNDTKIWKPTGERLALLTLIVAFVAFGSYVYAERNANVGVKNFSQADYSINVKMNKAGVFHSKANIDVKNLSSKSWDDLVFYFIPNAFKKGHRYKNIKGFSEVEINSIKVDGKKANFTLKNDTLKVQLKKKMEKRDSSVVTVDYSFTIPEEGSRFSKIKDRYYLAQWYPMLATFEHGKWNKEDYLDGLETFVTGWSDFKVSYSFPKGYSIASTSDHDPGLKKNKGEFEADNVREVFIAAFKDMKKYETESNGVKIRLFTEGDHNKDPKKTLELAKSALSFYREKIGEYPHKQLDIVLDKGQNMEYPGIITVDPYGDDDAFFILAIVHEIAHQYFYGVVANDQYNEAWLDEGFTEFATNMYFYVKEKQSEYEAQILSYNRMDRAEQQGLGKQYSNVPLDKNQSTAYIYGQPAIQLFDMIQDNYTLKGKDLRTVDMQYLSDYYNHFKYKQVDTKEFLKFTMNYFELPSGYFTDWLDVQKANH
;
A
#
# COMPACT_ATOMS: atom_id res chain seq x y z
N MET A 1 -48.49 -32.22 4.07
CA MET A 1 -47.73 -31.41 3.08
C MET A 1 -46.26 -31.31 3.52
N ASN A 2 -45.35 -31.83 2.71
CA ASN A 2 -43.94 -32.07 3.03
C ASN A 2 -43.17 -30.80 3.47
N LYS A 3 -42.41 -30.92 4.58
CA LYS A 3 -41.55 -29.85 5.13
C LYS A 3 -40.45 -29.37 4.16
N LEU A 4 -40.12 -30.16 3.13
CA LEU A 4 -39.08 -29.87 2.15
C LEU A 4 -39.46 -28.82 1.08
N LEU A 5 -40.74 -28.43 0.96
CA LEU A 5 -41.20 -27.37 0.03
C LEU A 5 -41.18 -25.95 0.63
N ARG A 6 -40.56 -25.72 1.80
CA ARG A 6 -40.57 -24.41 2.51
C ARG A 6 -39.29 -23.56 2.37
N ILE A 7 -38.25 -24.03 1.68
CA ILE A 7 -36.99 -23.28 1.55
C ILE A 7 -37.02 -22.45 0.26
N ASN A 8 -36.90 -21.13 0.40
CA ASN A 8 -36.86 -20.20 -0.71
C ASN A 8 -35.43 -20.16 -1.30
N TYR A 9 -35.09 -21.15 -2.13
CA TYR A 9 -33.76 -21.28 -2.74
C TYR A 9 -33.33 -20.04 -3.51
N SER A 10 -34.25 -19.40 -4.26
CA SER A 10 -33.98 -18.16 -4.99
C SER A 10 -33.48 -17.05 -4.05
N PHE A 11 -34.06 -16.93 -2.86
CA PHE A 11 -33.62 -15.96 -1.86
C PHE A 11 -32.21 -16.28 -1.34
N TYR A 12 -31.95 -17.51 -0.90
CA TYR A 12 -30.66 -17.86 -0.31
C TYR A 12 -29.51 -17.83 -1.33
N ILE A 13 -29.73 -18.36 -2.54
CA ILE A 13 -28.74 -18.35 -3.62
C ILE A 13 -28.49 -16.90 -4.07
N GLY A 14 -29.54 -16.13 -4.34
CA GLY A 14 -29.42 -14.73 -4.74
C GLY A 14 -28.74 -13.88 -3.67
N PHE A 15 -29.07 -14.08 -2.39
CA PHE A 15 -28.44 -13.39 -1.27
C PHE A 15 -26.93 -13.69 -1.19
N PHE A 16 -26.55 -14.97 -1.28
CA PHE A 16 -25.14 -15.37 -1.21
C PHE A 16 -24.33 -14.82 -2.40
N LEU A 17 -24.86 -14.91 -3.61
CA LEU A 17 -24.19 -14.41 -4.81
C LEU A 17 -24.04 -12.88 -4.79
N VAL A 18 -25.09 -12.14 -4.40
CA VAL A 18 -25.01 -10.68 -4.25
C VAL A 18 -23.99 -10.29 -3.18
N ALA A 19 -23.92 -11.05 -2.08
CA ALA A 19 -22.92 -10.79 -1.04
C ALA A 19 -21.49 -11.07 -1.53
N ALA A 20 -21.27 -12.12 -2.32
CA ALA A 20 -19.99 -12.38 -2.98
C ALA A 20 -19.62 -11.27 -3.97
N LEU A 21 -20.57 -10.76 -4.77
CA LEU A 21 -20.34 -9.63 -5.67
C LEU A 21 -19.99 -8.35 -4.93
N LEU A 22 -20.64 -8.07 -3.79
CA LEU A 22 -20.29 -6.95 -2.92
C LEU A 22 -18.90 -7.12 -2.29
N PHE A 23 -18.51 -8.36 -1.99
CA PHE A 23 -17.16 -8.67 -1.53
C PHE A 23 -16.13 -8.33 -2.62
N PHE A 24 -16.30 -8.86 -3.83
CA PHE A 24 -15.40 -8.56 -4.94
C PHE A 24 -15.47 -7.09 -5.38
N SER A 25 -16.60 -6.38 -5.22
CA SER A 25 -16.66 -4.95 -5.52
C SER A 25 -15.80 -4.11 -4.57
N ILE A 26 -15.59 -4.57 -3.33
CA ILE A 26 -14.79 -3.87 -2.31
C ILE A 26 -13.33 -4.33 -2.37
N PHE A 27 -13.09 -5.64 -2.37
CA PHE A 27 -11.76 -6.24 -2.25
C PHE A 27 -11.17 -6.70 -3.59
N GLY A 28 -11.92 -6.67 -4.70
CA GLY A 28 -11.45 -7.09 -6.02
C GLY A 28 -10.18 -6.38 -6.49
N PRO A 29 -10.08 -5.04 -6.42
CA PRO A 29 -8.84 -4.32 -6.76
C PRO A 29 -7.64 -4.71 -5.88
N ILE A 30 -7.88 -5.28 -4.70
CA ILE A 30 -6.86 -5.74 -3.76
C ILE A 30 -6.42 -7.18 -4.08
N LEU A 31 -7.34 -7.97 -4.64
CA LEU A 31 -7.14 -9.37 -5.04
C LEU A 31 -6.60 -9.53 -6.47
N ALA A 32 -6.56 -8.46 -7.26
CA ALA A 32 -6.07 -8.48 -8.63
C ALA A 32 -4.60 -8.95 -8.67
N PRO A 33 -4.27 -9.99 -9.46
CA PRO A 33 -2.91 -10.51 -9.54
C PRO A 33 -1.93 -9.52 -10.18
N HIS A 34 -2.40 -8.75 -11.17
CA HIS A 34 -1.62 -7.75 -11.90
C HIS A 34 -2.25 -6.37 -11.76
N SER A 35 -1.47 -5.35 -12.04
CA SER A 35 -2.02 -4.02 -12.16
C SER A 35 -2.79 -3.83 -13.47
N LEU A 36 -3.50 -2.70 -13.58
CA LEU A 36 -4.18 -2.35 -14.83
C LEU A 36 -3.23 -1.74 -15.88
N THR A 37 -1.94 -1.55 -15.56
CA THR A 37 -0.92 -1.00 -16.46
C THR A 37 0.13 -2.03 -16.87
N GLU A 38 0.25 -3.12 -16.11
CA GLU A 38 1.13 -4.23 -16.41
C GLU A 38 0.60 -5.01 -17.63
N THR A 39 1.48 -5.19 -18.61
CA THR A 39 1.19 -5.95 -19.83
C THR A 39 2.18 -7.08 -19.97
N LEU A 40 1.69 -8.28 -20.31
CA LEU A 40 2.53 -9.38 -20.70
C LEU A 40 3.33 -9.02 -21.97
N GLU A 41 4.64 -8.87 -21.82
CA GLU A 41 5.55 -8.73 -22.94
C GLU A 41 5.87 -10.08 -23.59
N THR A 42 6.13 -10.05 -24.90
CA THR A 42 6.49 -11.26 -25.63
C THR A 42 7.88 -11.72 -25.19
N HIS A 43 7.97 -12.88 -24.56
CA HIS A 43 9.24 -13.42 -24.10
C HIS A 43 9.39 -14.90 -24.43
N TYR A 44 10.64 -15.32 -24.55
CA TYR A 44 11.04 -16.68 -24.86
C TYR A 44 11.44 -17.41 -23.58
N SER A 45 10.70 -18.44 -23.20
CA SER A 45 11.02 -19.24 -22.02
C SER A 45 10.91 -20.73 -22.35
N ASN A 46 11.96 -21.49 -22.04
CA ASN A 46 12.04 -22.94 -22.27
C ASN A 46 11.67 -23.39 -23.70
N GLY A 47 12.09 -22.62 -24.71
CA GLY A 47 11.81 -22.91 -26.13
C GLY A 47 10.35 -22.69 -26.56
N LYS A 48 9.51 -22.08 -25.71
CA LYS A 48 8.14 -21.65 -26.06
C LYS A 48 8.04 -20.13 -26.05
N ILE A 49 7.28 -19.60 -27.00
CA ILE A 49 6.94 -18.17 -27.10
C ILE A 49 5.68 -17.94 -26.27
N PHE A 50 5.78 -17.06 -25.28
CA PHE A 50 4.63 -16.52 -24.58
C PHE A 50 4.32 -15.15 -25.15
N ALA A 51 3.23 -15.04 -25.90
CA ALA A 51 2.80 -13.80 -26.53
C ALA A 51 1.30 -13.57 -26.26
N PRO A 52 0.88 -12.31 -26.02
CA PRO A 52 -0.53 -11.96 -25.97
C PRO A 52 -1.23 -12.20 -27.32
N PRO A 53 -2.53 -12.51 -27.33
CA PRO A 53 -3.36 -12.84 -26.17
C PRO A 53 -3.17 -14.29 -25.71
N LEU A 54 -3.06 -14.50 -24.39
CA LEU A 54 -3.05 -15.82 -23.78
C LEU A 54 -4.47 -16.33 -23.56
N ASP A 55 -4.71 -17.60 -23.89
CA ASP A 55 -5.97 -18.28 -23.54
C ASP A 55 -6.06 -18.56 -22.03
N PRO A 56 -7.28 -18.65 -21.46
CA PRO A 56 -7.49 -19.01 -20.06
C PRO A 56 -6.82 -20.33 -19.69
N PHE A 57 -6.34 -20.42 -18.45
CA PHE A 57 -5.73 -21.62 -17.86
C PHE A 57 -4.44 -22.13 -18.54
N LYS A 58 -3.84 -21.37 -19.47
CA LYS A 58 -2.53 -21.71 -20.06
C LYS A 58 -1.36 -21.50 -19.10
N THR A 59 -1.43 -20.46 -18.28
CA THR A 59 -0.42 -20.13 -17.27
C THR A 59 -1.10 -19.87 -15.94
N SER A 60 -0.42 -20.17 -14.84
CA SER A 60 -0.92 -19.88 -13.49
C SER A 60 -0.92 -18.38 -13.17
N GLU A 61 -0.08 -17.62 -13.88
CA GLU A 61 0.07 -16.17 -13.71
C GLU A 61 -1.10 -15.38 -14.30
N TYR A 62 -1.66 -15.84 -15.43
CA TYR A 62 -2.85 -15.25 -16.05
C TYR A 62 -4.01 -16.27 -16.09
N PRO A 63 -4.70 -16.54 -14.96
CA PRO A 63 -5.67 -17.63 -14.85
C PRO A 63 -6.81 -17.54 -15.87
N LEU A 64 -7.28 -16.32 -16.15
CA LEU A 64 -8.35 -16.07 -17.14
C LEU A 64 -7.81 -15.61 -18.50
N GLY A 65 -6.49 -15.66 -18.71
CA GLY A 65 -5.82 -15.22 -19.92
C GLY A 65 -5.63 -13.71 -20.00
N THR A 66 -5.06 -13.27 -21.12
CA THR A 66 -4.80 -11.85 -21.40
C THR A 66 -5.58 -11.37 -22.62
N ASP A 67 -5.76 -10.06 -22.72
CA ASP A 67 -6.22 -9.43 -23.94
C ASP A 67 -5.09 -9.34 -25.00
N ARG A 68 -5.42 -8.80 -26.18
CA ARG A 68 -4.46 -8.70 -27.30
C ARG A 68 -3.26 -7.79 -27.01
N TRP A 69 -3.34 -6.96 -25.98
CA TRP A 69 -2.30 -6.02 -25.58
C TRP A 69 -1.55 -6.50 -24.33
N GLY A 70 -1.87 -7.69 -23.82
CA GLY A 70 -1.18 -8.30 -22.69
C GLY A 70 -1.78 -7.98 -21.32
N TYR A 71 -2.90 -7.26 -21.22
CA TYR A 71 -3.54 -6.98 -19.93
C TYR A 71 -4.25 -8.21 -19.38
N ASP A 72 -4.13 -8.44 -18.07
CA ASP A 72 -4.78 -9.55 -17.37
C ASP A 72 -6.29 -9.37 -17.25
N LEU A 73 -7.05 -10.33 -17.78
CA LEU A 73 -8.52 -10.28 -17.77
C LEU A 73 -9.11 -10.43 -16.37
N LEU A 74 -8.48 -11.20 -15.48
CA LEU A 74 -8.96 -11.38 -14.10
C LEU A 74 -8.88 -10.06 -13.33
N SER A 75 -7.74 -9.37 -13.41
CA SER A 75 -7.50 -8.06 -12.80
C SER A 75 -8.48 -7.00 -13.30
N MET A 76 -8.73 -6.97 -14.62
CA MET A 76 -9.70 -6.07 -15.24
C MET A 76 -11.13 -6.33 -14.73
N VAL A 77 -11.56 -7.58 -14.65
CA VAL A 77 -12.90 -7.95 -14.15
C VAL A 77 -13.07 -7.62 -12.67
N LEU A 78 -12.10 -7.95 -11.83
CA LEU A 78 -12.15 -7.67 -10.39
C LEU A 78 -12.24 -6.16 -10.11
N ASN A 79 -11.55 -5.34 -10.91
CA ASN A 79 -11.71 -3.89 -10.85
C ASN A 79 -13.09 -3.45 -11.39
N GLY A 80 -13.54 -4.03 -12.51
CA GLY A 80 -14.79 -3.68 -13.16
C GLY A 80 -16.05 -3.94 -12.33
N ILE A 81 -16.09 -5.00 -11.52
CA ILE A 81 -17.21 -5.34 -10.61
C ILE A 81 -17.51 -4.15 -9.69
N ARG A 82 -16.48 -3.48 -9.17
CA ARG A 82 -16.60 -2.30 -8.30
C ARG A 82 -17.47 -1.22 -8.91
N TYR A 83 -17.13 -0.80 -10.11
CA TYR A 83 -17.83 0.29 -10.80
C TYR A 83 -19.25 -0.13 -11.18
N THR A 84 -19.44 -1.34 -11.75
CA THR A 84 -20.77 -1.81 -12.15
C THR A 84 -21.75 -1.89 -10.97
N VAL A 85 -21.32 -2.46 -9.83
CA VAL A 85 -22.19 -2.63 -8.66
C VAL A 85 -22.44 -1.32 -7.92
N PHE A 86 -21.40 -0.53 -7.62
CA PHE A 86 -21.60 0.69 -6.83
C PHE A 86 -22.34 1.79 -7.60
N ILE A 87 -22.05 1.97 -8.89
CA ILE A 87 -22.73 3.00 -9.69
C ILE A 87 -24.20 2.63 -9.88
N SER A 88 -24.53 1.35 -10.14
CA SER A 88 -25.92 0.92 -10.28
C SER A 88 -26.73 1.09 -8.98
N ILE A 89 -26.12 0.80 -7.83
CA ILE A 89 -26.70 1.08 -6.51
C ILE A 89 -26.88 2.59 -6.30
N ALA A 90 -25.87 3.42 -6.58
CA ALA A 90 -25.93 4.87 -6.37
C ALA A 90 -27.04 5.54 -7.21
N VAL A 91 -27.13 5.19 -8.49
CA VAL A 91 -28.21 5.64 -9.39
C VAL A 91 -29.57 5.24 -8.82
N THR A 92 -29.69 4.00 -8.37
CA THR A 92 -30.95 3.45 -7.86
C THR A 92 -31.40 4.13 -6.57
N VAL A 93 -30.47 4.35 -5.62
CA VAL A 93 -30.76 5.10 -4.39
C VAL A 93 -31.28 6.50 -4.71
N LEU A 94 -30.58 7.24 -5.56
CA LEU A 94 -30.95 8.63 -5.89
C LEU A 94 -32.33 8.72 -6.56
N LYS A 95 -32.57 7.92 -7.60
CA LYS A 95 -33.86 7.95 -8.32
C LYS A 95 -35.02 7.43 -7.47
N MET A 96 -34.79 6.42 -6.63
CA MET A 96 -35.84 5.88 -5.76
C MET A 96 -36.18 6.82 -4.62
N ALA A 97 -35.20 7.52 -4.03
CA ALA A 97 -35.46 8.50 -2.98
C ALA A 97 -36.42 9.58 -3.48
N VAL A 98 -36.13 10.20 -4.62
CA VAL A 98 -36.96 11.27 -5.20
C VAL A 98 -38.28 10.72 -5.75
N GLY A 99 -38.22 9.64 -6.55
CA GLY A 99 -39.39 9.07 -7.20
C GLY A 99 -40.40 8.48 -6.22
N THR A 100 -39.95 7.87 -5.13
CA THR A 100 -40.84 7.33 -4.09
C THR A 100 -41.56 8.44 -3.34
N LEU A 101 -40.83 9.50 -2.95
CA LEU A 101 -41.42 10.65 -2.27
C LEU A 101 -42.53 11.26 -3.12
N ILE A 102 -42.25 11.58 -4.38
CA ILE A 102 -43.23 12.21 -5.27
C ILE A 102 -44.39 11.23 -5.58
N GLY A 103 -44.08 9.98 -5.92
CA GLY A 103 -45.06 8.96 -6.29
C GLY A 103 -46.09 8.66 -5.19
N ILE A 104 -45.66 8.54 -3.93
CA ILE A 104 -46.58 8.28 -2.81
C ILE A 104 -47.55 9.46 -2.62
N TYR A 105 -47.04 10.69 -2.69
CA TYR A 105 -47.89 11.86 -2.56
C TYR A 105 -48.91 11.91 -3.72
N ILE A 106 -48.49 11.77 -4.96
CA ILE A 106 -49.41 11.82 -6.12
C ILE A 106 -50.44 10.69 -6.05
N GLY A 107 -50.06 9.48 -5.62
CA GLY A 107 -50.98 8.35 -5.48
C GLY A 107 -52.08 8.54 -4.44
N THR A 108 -51.97 9.52 -3.54
CA THR A 108 -53.05 9.87 -2.59
C THR A 108 -54.04 10.92 -3.10
N LEU A 109 -53.81 11.48 -4.30
CA LEU A 109 -54.73 12.44 -4.91
C LEU A 109 -56.03 11.75 -5.34
N LYS A 110 -57.16 12.46 -5.16
CA LYS A 110 -58.48 11.97 -5.62
C LYS A 110 -58.55 11.84 -7.15
N LYS A 111 -57.89 12.76 -7.86
CA LYS A 111 -57.79 12.79 -9.32
C LYS A 111 -56.37 13.18 -9.70
N VAL A 112 -55.72 12.37 -10.52
CA VAL A 112 -54.40 12.67 -11.08
C VAL A 112 -54.61 13.56 -12.31
N PRO A 113 -53.80 14.61 -12.52
CA PRO A 113 -53.91 15.43 -13.71
C PRO A 113 -53.66 14.60 -14.98
N SER A 114 -54.55 14.69 -15.98
CA SER A 114 -54.47 13.89 -17.21
C SER A 114 -53.17 14.10 -17.99
N TRP A 115 -52.59 15.31 -17.94
CA TRP A 115 -51.32 15.61 -18.59
C TRP A 115 -50.15 14.82 -17.97
N LEU A 116 -50.20 14.55 -16.66
CA LEU A 116 -49.17 13.80 -15.96
C LEU A 116 -49.23 12.32 -16.36
N GLU A 117 -50.43 11.75 -16.46
CA GLU A 117 -50.61 10.38 -16.93
C GLU A 117 -50.20 10.23 -18.40
N ALA A 118 -50.52 11.21 -19.24
CA ALA A 118 -50.05 11.25 -20.63
C ALA A 118 -48.51 11.31 -20.73
N PHE A 119 -47.87 12.14 -19.89
CA PHE A 119 -46.41 12.24 -19.82
C PHE A 119 -45.76 10.93 -19.34
N GLU A 120 -46.24 10.34 -18.25
CA GLU A 120 -45.73 9.05 -17.73
C GLU A 120 -45.82 7.94 -18.79
N ASN A 121 -46.97 7.85 -19.49
CA ASN A 121 -47.17 6.87 -20.55
C ASN A 121 -46.23 7.12 -21.72
N ALA A 122 -46.11 8.38 -22.18
CA ALA A 122 -45.19 8.75 -23.25
C ALA A 122 -43.73 8.40 -22.91
N TRP A 123 -43.32 8.66 -21.68
CA TRP A 123 -41.97 8.37 -21.19
C TRP A 123 -41.66 6.88 -21.17
N SER A 124 -42.65 6.03 -20.90
CA SER A 124 -42.47 4.57 -20.86
C SER A 124 -42.24 3.93 -22.23
N TYR A 125 -42.62 4.59 -23.33
CA TYR A 125 -42.44 4.07 -24.69
C TYR A 125 -41.02 4.26 -25.23
N VAL A 126 -40.28 5.27 -24.73
CA VAL A 126 -38.92 5.57 -25.22
C VAL A 126 -37.91 4.77 -24.42
N PRO A 127 -37.06 3.94 -25.05
CA PRO A 127 -35.96 3.28 -24.35
C PRO A 127 -35.01 4.30 -23.71
N LEU A 128 -34.87 4.26 -22.38
CA LEU A 128 -34.11 5.27 -21.63
C LEU A 128 -32.65 5.40 -22.06
N PHE A 129 -32.01 4.31 -22.52
CA PHE A 129 -30.62 4.35 -22.98
C PHE A 129 -30.44 5.25 -24.21
N ILE A 130 -31.48 5.45 -25.04
CA ILE A 130 -31.43 6.36 -26.20
C ILE A 130 -31.37 7.80 -25.72
N ILE A 131 -32.20 8.16 -24.73
CA ILE A 131 -32.18 9.50 -24.14
C ILE A 131 -30.80 9.74 -23.51
N LEU A 132 -30.31 8.77 -22.72
CA LEU A 132 -29.00 8.86 -22.08
C LEU A 132 -27.86 8.99 -23.09
N TYR A 133 -27.93 8.29 -24.23
CA TYR A 133 -26.94 8.41 -25.29
C TYR A 133 -26.76 9.87 -25.74
N PHE A 134 -27.85 10.62 -25.95
CA PHE A 134 -27.76 12.01 -26.37
C PHE A 134 -27.16 12.95 -25.30
N PHE A 135 -27.42 12.70 -24.02
CA PHE A 135 -26.84 13.49 -22.93
C PHE A 135 -25.37 13.14 -22.66
N LEU A 136 -25.00 11.87 -22.77
CA LEU A 136 -23.66 11.38 -22.42
C LEU A 136 -22.66 11.56 -23.57
N ARG A 137 -23.09 11.37 -24.83
CA ARG A 137 -22.19 11.37 -25.99
C ARG A 137 -21.28 12.61 -26.10
N PRO A 138 -21.76 13.87 -25.90
CA PRO A 138 -20.93 15.06 -26.11
C PRO A 138 -19.70 15.15 -25.20
N ILE A 139 -19.74 14.48 -24.03
CA ILE A 139 -18.69 14.58 -23.02
C ILE A 139 -17.93 13.26 -22.79
N SER A 140 -18.40 12.15 -23.38
CA SER A 140 -17.88 10.82 -23.07
C SER A 140 -16.60 10.46 -23.83
N PHE A 141 -16.37 11.01 -25.02
CA PHE A 141 -15.24 10.63 -25.88
C PHE A 141 -14.04 11.56 -25.64
N ASN A 142 -12.88 11.00 -25.28
CA ASN A 142 -11.62 11.73 -25.04
C ASN A 142 -11.81 13.00 -24.21
N SER A 143 -12.58 12.88 -23.12
CA SER A 143 -12.93 13.99 -22.26
C SER A 143 -11.72 14.56 -21.52
N VAL A 144 -11.71 15.87 -21.31
CA VAL A 144 -10.77 16.53 -20.39
C VAL A 144 -11.19 16.34 -18.92
N LEU A 145 -12.44 15.93 -18.69
CA LEU A 145 -12.95 15.66 -17.35
C LEU A 145 -12.34 14.38 -16.78
N SER A 146 -12.10 14.38 -15.47
CA SER A 146 -11.57 13.19 -14.80
C SER A 146 -12.63 12.07 -14.76
N PRO A 147 -12.22 10.79 -14.68
CA PRO A 147 -13.15 9.66 -14.64
C PRO A 147 -14.19 9.77 -13.51
N SER A 148 -13.80 10.29 -12.34
CA SER A 148 -14.72 10.51 -11.22
C SER A 148 -15.82 11.54 -11.51
N GLN A 149 -15.50 12.59 -12.28
CA GLN A 149 -16.48 13.60 -12.69
C GLN A 149 -17.48 13.01 -13.68
N LEU A 150 -17.00 12.22 -14.64
CA LEU A 150 -17.85 11.53 -15.62
C LEU A 150 -18.80 10.52 -14.95
N ILE A 151 -18.29 9.73 -13.99
CA ILE A 151 -19.14 8.82 -13.18
C ILE A 151 -20.22 9.62 -12.44
N THR A 152 -19.86 10.74 -11.81
CA THR A 152 -20.82 11.57 -11.06
C THR A 152 -21.90 12.13 -12.00
N TYR A 153 -21.49 12.63 -13.17
CA TYR A 153 -22.42 13.09 -14.19
C TYR A 153 -23.37 11.98 -14.64
N PHE A 154 -22.83 10.80 -14.94
CA PHE A 154 -23.63 9.62 -15.29
C PHE A 154 -24.65 9.28 -14.21
N ILE A 155 -24.26 9.29 -12.93
CA ILE A 155 -25.16 8.98 -11.80
C ILE A 155 -26.33 9.97 -11.77
N ILE A 156 -26.04 11.27 -11.83
CA ILE A 156 -27.04 12.33 -11.72
C ILE A 156 -28.01 12.29 -12.91
N VAL A 157 -27.48 12.23 -14.13
CA VAL A 157 -28.28 12.27 -15.36
C VAL A 157 -29.14 11.01 -15.50
N THR A 158 -28.56 9.83 -15.24
CA THR A 158 -29.30 8.56 -15.29
C THR A 158 -30.40 8.51 -14.24
N ALA A 159 -30.13 8.98 -13.02
CA ALA A 159 -31.13 9.05 -11.98
C ALA A 159 -32.27 10.00 -12.37
N ALA A 160 -31.96 11.22 -12.80
CA ALA A 160 -32.94 12.24 -13.17
C ALA A 160 -33.89 11.76 -14.29
N ILE A 161 -33.34 11.19 -15.36
CA ILE A 161 -34.11 10.66 -16.51
C ILE A 161 -34.97 9.45 -16.12
N SER A 162 -34.57 8.69 -15.09
CA SER A 162 -35.30 7.50 -14.65
C SER A 162 -36.41 7.78 -13.62
N ILE A 163 -36.45 8.96 -12.99
CA ILE A 163 -37.42 9.30 -11.94
C ILE A 163 -38.89 9.13 -12.38
N PRO A 164 -39.34 9.55 -13.58
CA PRO A 164 -40.75 9.42 -13.98
C PRO A 164 -41.29 7.99 -13.94
N SER A 165 -40.47 7.00 -14.33
CA SER A 165 -40.83 5.58 -14.27
C SER A 165 -41.10 5.11 -12.83
N ILE A 166 -40.27 5.55 -11.88
CA ILE A 166 -40.43 5.25 -10.46
C ILE A 166 -41.66 5.94 -9.89
N ILE A 167 -41.88 7.22 -10.23
CA ILE A 167 -43.08 7.97 -9.83
C ILE A 167 -44.33 7.20 -10.25
N SER A 168 -44.41 6.78 -11.51
CA SER A 168 -45.56 6.04 -12.03
C SER A 168 -45.78 4.73 -11.26
N SER A 169 -44.73 3.92 -11.10
CA SER A 169 -44.79 2.63 -10.40
C SER A 169 -45.23 2.77 -8.93
N VAL A 170 -44.65 3.72 -8.21
CA VAL A 170 -44.97 3.99 -6.81
C VAL A 170 -46.36 4.61 -6.67
N ARG A 171 -46.75 5.52 -7.59
CA ARG A 171 -48.08 6.15 -7.64
C ARG A 171 -49.18 5.11 -7.82
N GLN A 172 -49.04 4.20 -8.79
CA GLN A 172 -50.02 3.15 -9.03
C GLN A 172 -50.25 2.29 -7.78
N LYS A 173 -49.16 1.86 -7.13
CA LYS A 173 -49.25 1.06 -5.90
C LYS A 173 -49.83 1.85 -4.72
N SER A 174 -49.46 3.13 -4.59
CA SER A 174 -49.99 4.02 -3.55
C SER A 174 -51.47 4.30 -3.74
N ALA A 175 -51.92 4.47 -4.98
CA ALA A 175 -53.33 4.68 -5.32
C ALA A 175 -54.17 3.42 -5.04
N GLU A 176 -53.63 2.23 -5.27
CA GLU A 176 -54.25 0.96 -4.88
C GLU A 176 -54.41 0.87 -3.34
N LEU A 177 -53.35 1.15 -2.58
CA LEU A 177 -53.39 1.15 -1.12
C LEU A 177 -54.32 2.23 -0.54
N SER A 178 -54.37 3.40 -1.19
CA SER A 178 -55.22 4.54 -0.82
C SER A 178 -56.73 4.23 -0.87
N LYS A 179 -57.12 3.17 -1.60
CA LYS A 179 -58.51 2.67 -1.72
C LYS A 179 -58.85 1.56 -0.72
N SER A 180 -57.92 1.15 0.13
CA SER A 180 -58.16 0.07 1.09
C SER A 180 -59.04 0.50 2.28
N VAL A 181 -59.81 -0.45 2.83
CA VAL A 181 -60.79 -0.21 3.91
C VAL A 181 -60.18 0.44 5.15
N PHE A 182 -58.94 0.09 5.50
CA PHE A 182 -58.27 0.67 6.68
C PHE A 182 -57.87 2.15 6.47
N ILE A 183 -57.55 2.55 5.24
CA ILE A 183 -57.30 3.96 4.90
C ILE A 183 -58.61 4.75 4.90
N GLU A 184 -59.68 4.17 4.37
CA GLU A 184 -61.02 4.78 4.41
C GLU A 184 -61.48 5.03 5.84
N ALA A 185 -61.39 4.02 6.71
CA ALA A 185 -61.68 4.17 8.14
C ALA A 185 -60.82 5.26 8.79
N SER A 186 -59.52 5.31 8.48
CA SER A 186 -58.63 6.34 9.01
C SER A 186 -59.00 7.76 8.53
N ARG A 187 -59.47 7.92 7.29
CA ARG A 187 -59.95 9.21 6.77
C ARG A 187 -61.22 9.66 7.48
N THR A 188 -62.16 8.75 7.71
CA THR A 188 -63.41 9.04 8.44
C THR A 188 -63.15 9.48 9.88
N LEU A 189 -62.08 8.96 10.49
CA LEU A 189 -61.59 9.39 11.82
C LEU A 189 -60.79 10.72 11.79
N GLY A 190 -60.76 11.44 10.67
CA GLY A 190 -60.11 12.76 10.55
C GLY A 190 -58.60 12.73 10.30
N ALA A 191 -58.02 11.63 9.85
CA ALA A 191 -56.59 11.59 9.53
C ALA A 191 -56.24 12.46 8.30
N GLY A 192 -55.33 13.43 8.49
CA GLY A 192 -54.79 14.24 7.41
C GLY A 192 -53.86 13.46 6.45
N ARG A 193 -53.61 14.05 5.27
CA ARG A 193 -52.84 13.40 4.18
C ARG A 193 -51.44 12.94 4.60
N ASN A 194 -50.68 13.76 5.32
CA ASN A 194 -49.34 13.39 5.79
C ASN A 194 -49.36 12.20 6.75
N ARG A 195 -50.39 12.11 7.61
CA ARG A 195 -50.59 10.99 8.52
C ARG A 195 -50.88 9.71 7.73
N ILE A 196 -51.72 9.79 6.70
CA ILE A 196 -52.01 8.67 5.80
C ILE A 196 -50.74 8.19 5.08
N VAL A 197 -49.96 9.11 4.52
CA VAL A 197 -48.74 8.80 3.77
C VAL A 197 -47.71 8.09 4.66
N TRP A 198 -47.31 8.70 5.76
CA TRP A 198 -46.16 8.21 6.54
C TRP A 198 -46.51 7.12 7.55
N LEU A 199 -47.74 7.12 8.08
CA LEU A 199 -48.16 6.17 9.10
C LEU A 199 -48.83 4.92 8.53
N HIS A 200 -49.41 5.00 7.32
CA HIS A 200 -50.17 3.90 6.73
C HIS A 200 -49.61 3.42 5.38
N ILE A 201 -49.40 4.31 4.40
CA ILE A 201 -49.00 3.89 3.04
C ILE A 201 -47.52 3.49 2.98
N PHE A 202 -46.60 4.37 3.36
CA PHE A 202 -45.16 4.12 3.29
C PHE A 202 -44.73 2.84 4.04
N PRO A 203 -45.18 2.59 5.29
CA PRO A 203 -44.84 1.37 6.02
C PRO A 203 -45.34 0.09 5.34
N GLN A 204 -46.47 0.17 4.63
CA GLN A 204 -47.04 -0.96 3.89
C GLN A 204 -46.29 -1.22 2.58
N MET A 205 -45.69 -0.18 1.99
CA MET A 205 -44.96 -0.27 0.72
C MET A 205 -43.50 -0.71 0.88
N LYS A 206 -42.93 -0.73 2.10
CA LYS A 206 -41.52 -1.06 2.32
C LYS A 206 -41.06 -2.35 1.62
N GLU A 207 -41.93 -3.37 1.57
CA GLU A 207 -41.64 -4.66 0.96
C GLU A 207 -41.60 -4.57 -0.56
N SER A 208 -42.58 -3.88 -1.16
CA SER A 208 -42.59 -3.60 -2.60
C SER A 208 -41.45 -2.68 -3.02
N LEU A 209 -41.10 -1.68 -2.21
CA LEU A 209 -39.99 -0.76 -2.48
C LEU A 209 -38.65 -1.49 -2.43
N LEU A 210 -38.47 -2.44 -1.51
CA LEU A 210 -37.25 -3.23 -1.46
C LEU A 210 -37.09 -4.14 -2.68
N ILE A 211 -38.17 -4.81 -3.13
CA ILE A 211 -38.12 -5.60 -4.37
C ILE A 211 -37.82 -4.70 -5.57
N MET A 212 -38.51 -3.56 -5.66
CA MET A 212 -38.31 -2.58 -6.73
C MET A 212 -36.88 -2.09 -6.77
N PHE A 213 -36.27 -1.79 -5.61
CA PHE A 213 -34.86 -1.41 -5.52
C PHE A 213 -33.93 -2.41 -6.17
N VAL A 214 -34.08 -3.70 -5.85
CA VAL A 214 -33.20 -4.74 -6.42
C VAL A 214 -33.42 -4.88 -7.94
N LEU A 215 -34.67 -4.79 -8.40
CA LEU A 215 -34.97 -4.82 -9.84
C LEU A 215 -34.42 -3.59 -10.58
N GLU A 216 -34.47 -2.43 -9.95
CA GLU A 216 -33.93 -1.19 -10.52
C GLU A 216 -32.40 -1.22 -10.63
N VAL A 217 -31.69 -1.87 -9.70
CA VAL A 217 -30.25 -2.13 -9.84
C VAL A 217 -29.97 -2.96 -11.10
N VAL A 218 -30.72 -4.04 -11.33
CA VAL A 218 -30.60 -4.87 -12.55
C VAL A 218 -30.86 -4.03 -13.80
N TYR A 219 -31.89 -3.18 -13.75
CA TYR A 219 -32.26 -2.31 -14.86
C TYR A 219 -31.15 -1.29 -15.19
N VAL A 220 -30.52 -0.68 -14.19
CA VAL A 220 -29.39 0.23 -14.41
C VAL A 220 -28.19 -0.51 -15.02
N ILE A 221 -27.86 -1.72 -14.55
CA ILE A 221 -26.78 -2.54 -15.14
C ILE A 221 -27.09 -2.87 -16.61
N THR A 222 -28.36 -3.11 -16.93
CA THR A 222 -28.80 -3.37 -18.31
C THR A 222 -28.62 -2.14 -19.20
N ILE A 223 -28.96 -0.95 -18.70
CA ILE A 223 -28.72 0.32 -19.40
C ILE A 223 -27.22 0.53 -19.66
N MET A 224 -26.36 0.24 -18.68
CA MET A 224 -24.91 0.32 -18.86
C MET A 224 -24.45 -0.58 -20.02
N GLY A 225 -24.97 -1.81 -20.09
CA GLY A 225 -24.72 -2.73 -21.22
C GLY A 225 -25.18 -2.18 -22.56
N GLN A 226 -26.38 -1.60 -22.63
CA GLN A 226 -26.93 -0.99 -23.84
C GLN A 226 -26.10 0.22 -24.31
N LEU A 227 -25.64 1.06 -23.39
CA LEU A 227 -24.77 2.19 -23.69
C LEU A 227 -23.37 1.75 -24.14
N ALA A 228 -22.84 0.69 -23.54
CA ALA A 228 -21.56 0.11 -23.94
C ALA A 228 -21.59 -0.43 -25.39
N LEU A 229 -22.74 -0.95 -25.85
CA LEU A 229 -22.96 -1.29 -27.26
C LEU A 229 -22.90 -0.05 -28.19
N MET A 230 -23.08 1.15 -27.66
CA MET A 230 -22.96 2.41 -28.39
C MET A 230 -21.63 3.13 -28.13
N ASN A 231 -20.62 2.41 -27.61
CA ASN A 231 -19.29 2.95 -27.25
C ASN A 231 -19.34 4.06 -26.18
N ILE A 232 -20.41 4.15 -25.39
CA ILE A 232 -20.49 5.06 -24.24
C ILE A 232 -20.20 4.26 -22.98
N PHE A 233 -19.08 4.58 -22.34
CA PHE A 233 -18.62 3.96 -21.10
C PHE A 233 -18.73 4.95 -19.94
N ILE A 234 -18.97 4.45 -18.73
CA ILE A 234 -19.44 5.28 -17.61
C ILE A 234 -18.36 6.25 -17.11
N GLY A 235 -17.11 5.80 -17.09
CA GLY A 235 -15.94 6.63 -16.74
C GLY A 235 -15.30 7.34 -17.92
N GLY A 236 -15.94 7.33 -19.09
CA GLY A 236 -15.40 7.88 -20.33
C GLY A 236 -14.84 6.82 -21.27
N THR A 237 -14.84 7.19 -22.55
CA THR A 237 -14.39 6.40 -23.69
C THR A 237 -13.09 7.00 -24.22
N LYS A 238 -12.00 6.24 -24.11
CA LYS A 238 -10.73 6.55 -24.76
C LYS A 238 -10.79 6.05 -26.20
N MET A 239 -10.84 6.98 -27.14
CA MET A 239 -10.87 6.71 -28.58
C MET A 239 -9.49 6.97 -29.18
N SER A 240 -8.87 5.92 -29.72
CA SER A 240 -7.67 6.06 -30.55
C SER A 240 -8.09 6.27 -32.00
N LEU A 241 -7.34 7.12 -32.70
CA LEU A 241 -7.38 7.21 -34.17
C LEU A 241 -6.19 6.37 -34.65
N ASP A 242 -6.40 5.52 -35.65
CA ASP A 242 -5.39 4.62 -36.26
C ASP A 242 -4.85 3.48 -35.37
N PRO A 243 -5.59 2.36 -35.25
CA PRO A 243 -6.96 2.13 -35.73
C PRO A 243 -8.02 2.67 -34.76
N ILE A 244 -9.25 2.84 -35.24
CA ILE A 244 -10.37 3.27 -34.40
C ILE A 244 -10.67 2.19 -33.35
N ILE A 245 -10.26 2.45 -32.11
CA ILE A 245 -10.49 1.58 -30.95
C ILE A 245 -11.14 2.40 -29.85
N TYR A 246 -12.16 1.82 -29.21
CA TYR A 246 -12.86 2.40 -28.08
C TYR A 246 -12.58 1.58 -26.83
N ASN A 247 -11.89 2.16 -25.85
CA ASN A 247 -11.57 1.51 -24.59
C ASN A 247 -12.29 2.20 -23.43
N SER A 248 -12.81 1.40 -22.50
CA SER A 248 -13.29 1.94 -21.22
C SER A 248 -12.10 2.36 -20.36
N ILE A 249 -12.21 3.54 -19.75
CA ILE A 249 -11.23 4.03 -18.76
C ILE A 249 -11.43 3.29 -17.43
N THR A 250 -12.68 3.19 -16.97
CA THR A 250 -13.04 2.57 -15.69
C THR A 250 -13.02 1.05 -15.69
N LYS A 251 -12.93 0.41 -16.86
CA LYS A 251 -12.97 -1.05 -17.01
C LYS A 251 -14.20 -1.70 -16.35
N GLU A 252 -15.32 -0.99 -16.25
CA GLU A 252 -16.58 -1.54 -15.73
C GLU A 252 -17.04 -2.71 -16.60
N LEU A 253 -17.73 -3.70 -16.02
CA LEU A 253 -18.06 -4.95 -16.72
C LEU A 253 -18.75 -4.73 -18.07
N ALA A 254 -19.73 -3.82 -18.13
CA ALA A 254 -20.40 -3.44 -19.37
C ALA A 254 -19.42 -2.83 -20.40
N GLY A 255 -18.51 -1.97 -19.96
CA GLY A 255 -17.47 -1.37 -20.80
C GLY A 255 -16.49 -2.41 -21.34
N LEU A 256 -16.07 -3.38 -20.51
CA LEU A 256 -15.23 -4.50 -20.93
C LEU A 256 -15.90 -5.36 -22.01
N VAL A 257 -17.19 -5.64 -21.86
CA VAL A 257 -17.99 -6.33 -22.89
C VAL A 257 -18.09 -5.48 -24.16
N GLY A 258 -18.37 -4.18 -24.02
CA GLY A 258 -18.52 -3.25 -25.14
C GLY A 258 -17.25 -3.14 -25.99
N GLN A 259 -16.08 -2.98 -25.36
CA GLN A 259 -14.80 -2.89 -26.05
C GLN A 259 -14.37 -4.22 -26.69
N ALA A 260 -14.74 -5.36 -26.08
CA ALA A 260 -14.33 -6.69 -26.54
C ALA A 260 -15.28 -7.32 -27.57
N ARG A 261 -16.37 -6.64 -27.98
CA ARG A 261 -17.37 -7.22 -28.89
C ARG A 261 -16.82 -7.65 -30.26
N GLY A 262 -15.72 -7.04 -30.72
CA GLY A 262 -15.07 -7.42 -31.98
C GLY A 262 -14.31 -8.75 -31.88
N ASN A 263 -14.01 -9.21 -30.66
CA ASN A 263 -13.23 -10.41 -30.40
C ASN A 263 -14.03 -11.72 -30.60
N VAL A 264 -15.30 -11.64 -31.02
CA VAL A 264 -16.12 -12.80 -31.40
C VAL A 264 -15.45 -13.65 -32.48
N TYR A 265 -14.70 -13.03 -33.40
CA TYR A 265 -14.09 -13.70 -34.56
C TYR A 265 -12.63 -14.12 -34.34
N GLY A 266 -12.21 -14.39 -33.10
CA GLY A 266 -10.88 -14.94 -32.83
C GLY A 266 -10.63 -15.18 -31.36
N THR A 267 -10.40 -14.10 -30.61
CA THR A 267 -10.00 -14.14 -29.19
C THR A 267 -11.22 -14.09 -28.28
N PHE A 268 -12.06 -15.12 -28.41
CA PHE A 268 -13.41 -15.14 -27.83
C PHE A 268 -13.40 -14.99 -26.30
N HIS A 269 -12.37 -15.47 -25.60
CA HIS A 269 -12.26 -15.37 -24.14
C HIS A 269 -12.23 -13.91 -23.64
N VAL A 270 -11.64 -12.99 -24.40
CA VAL A 270 -11.58 -11.56 -24.08
C VAL A 270 -12.98 -10.96 -23.94
N LEU A 271 -13.96 -11.47 -24.70
CA LEU A 271 -15.37 -11.10 -24.57
C LEU A 271 -16.10 -11.98 -23.55
N LEU A 272 -15.88 -13.29 -23.59
CA LEU A 272 -16.66 -14.27 -22.83
C LEU A 272 -16.48 -14.08 -21.31
N VAL A 273 -15.25 -13.80 -20.86
CA VAL A 273 -14.93 -13.64 -19.44
C VAL A 273 -15.72 -12.49 -18.80
N PRO A 274 -15.61 -11.23 -19.27
CA PRO A 274 -16.39 -10.12 -18.69
C PRO A 274 -17.90 -10.28 -18.93
N LEU A 275 -18.32 -10.87 -20.06
CA LEU A 275 -19.73 -11.11 -20.35
C LEU A 275 -20.36 -12.11 -19.35
N PHE A 276 -19.65 -13.20 -19.04
CA PHE A 276 -20.09 -14.18 -18.07
C PHE A 276 -20.27 -13.54 -16.68
N VAL A 277 -19.30 -12.72 -16.25
CA VAL A 277 -19.39 -12.03 -14.95
C VAL A 277 -20.52 -10.99 -14.93
N LEU A 278 -20.76 -10.28 -16.03
CA LEU A 278 -21.89 -9.35 -16.17
C LEU A 278 -23.24 -10.09 -16.05
N LEU A 279 -23.39 -11.23 -16.74
CA LEU A 279 -24.58 -12.07 -16.68
C LEU A 279 -24.79 -12.70 -15.29
N LEU A 280 -23.71 -13.14 -14.64
CA LEU A 280 -23.75 -13.61 -13.27
C LEU A 280 -24.21 -12.49 -12.33
N THR A 281 -23.70 -11.28 -12.53
CA THR A 281 -24.07 -10.10 -11.73
C THR A 281 -25.56 -9.80 -11.84
N THR A 282 -26.10 -9.67 -13.05
CA THR A 282 -27.53 -9.40 -13.26
C THR A 282 -28.40 -10.53 -12.73
N SER A 283 -28.05 -11.78 -13.01
CA SER A 283 -28.78 -12.96 -12.52
C SER A 283 -28.82 -13.05 -11.00
N SER A 284 -27.72 -12.67 -10.32
CA SER A 284 -27.64 -12.67 -8.86
C SER A 284 -28.64 -11.71 -8.21
N PHE A 285 -28.70 -10.47 -8.70
CA PHE A 285 -29.68 -9.50 -8.23
C PHE A 285 -31.11 -9.89 -8.62
N SER A 286 -31.34 -10.43 -9.82
CA SER A 286 -32.66 -10.94 -10.22
C SER A 286 -33.16 -12.09 -9.34
N LEU A 287 -32.28 -13.04 -8.99
CA LEU A 287 -32.60 -14.13 -8.05
C LEU A 287 -32.96 -13.60 -6.67
N LEU A 288 -32.21 -12.61 -6.17
CA LEU A 288 -32.50 -11.95 -4.90
C LEU A 288 -33.88 -11.25 -4.93
N ALA A 289 -34.21 -10.53 -6.00
CA ALA A 289 -35.51 -9.88 -6.15
C ALA A 289 -36.67 -10.89 -6.15
N ASN A 290 -36.53 -11.98 -6.93
CA ASN A 290 -37.52 -13.06 -6.97
C ASN A 290 -37.65 -13.77 -5.61
N GLY A 291 -36.54 -14.01 -4.93
CA GLY A 291 -36.51 -14.55 -3.57
C GLY A 291 -37.25 -13.66 -2.57
N LEU A 292 -36.99 -12.34 -2.58
CA LEU A 292 -37.69 -11.38 -1.73
C LEU A 292 -39.20 -11.38 -2.02
N LYS A 293 -39.59 -11.39 -3.30
CA LYS A 293 -40.99 -11.48 -3.73
C LYS A 293 -41.70 -12.71 -3.19
N ASN A 294 -41.12 -13.89 -3.38
CA ASN A 294 -41.67 -15.16 -2.88
C ASN A 294 -41.82 -15.15 -1.35
N ARG A 295 -40.84 -14.57 -0.64
CA ARG A 295 -40.86 -14.46 0.83
C ARG A 295 -42.02 -13.59 1.30
N PHE A 296 -42.16 -12.38 0.75
CA PHE A 296 -43.22 -11.47 1.15
C PHE A 296 -44.60 -12.04 0.79
N GLN A 297 -44.79 -12.62 -0.40
CA GLN A 297 -46.06 -13.25 -0.79
C GLN A 297 -46.47 -14.40 0.14
N SER A 298 -45.51 -15.23 0.60
CA SER A 298 -45.79 -16.33 1.52
C SER A 298 -46.30 -15.89 2.90
N ASN A 299 -46.00 -14.64 3.32
CA ASN A 299 -46.52 -14.07 4.56
C ASN A 299 -47.99 -13.64 4.42
N TYR A 300 -48.40 -13.19 3.23
CA TYR A 300 -49.78 -12.76 2.95
C TYR A 300 -50.74 -13.93 2.65
N GLN A 301 -50.25 -15.01 2.04
CA GLN A 301 -51.06 -16.21 1.75
C GLN A 301 -51.49 -17.03 2.99
N ARG A 302 -51.10 -16.63 4.21
CA ARG A 302 -51.48 -17.32 5.47
C ARG A 302 -52.88 -16.97 6.00
N THR A 303 -53.71 -16.27 5.21
CA THR A 303 -55.15 -16.08 5.47
C THR A 303 -55.87 -16.03 4.13
N PRO A 304 -56.85 -16.92 3.89
CA PRO A 304 -58.15 -16.83 4.55
C PRO A 304 -58.72 -18.17 5.06
N TRP A 305 -59.38 -18.16 6.22
CA TRP A 305 -60.35 -19.21 6.57
C TRP A 305 -61.72 -18.56 6.76
N ILE A 306 -62.69 -19.05 6.00
CA ILE A 306 -64.10 -18.66 6.02
C ILE A 306 -64.75 -19.34 7.24
N LYS A 307 -65.52 -18.59 8.03
CA LYS A 307 -66.19 -19.05 9.27
C LYS A 307 -67.16 -20.22 9.01
N THR A 308 -66.90 -21.40 9.57
CA THR A 308 -67.91 -22.47 9.74
C THR A 308 -68.12 -22.79 11.22
N GLY A 309 -68.99 -22.02 11.91
CA GLY A 309 -69.79 -22.43 13.08
C GLY A 309 -69.15 -23.00 14.36
N PHE A 310 -67.88 -23.40 14.39
CA PHE A 310 -67.19 -23.96 15.54
C PHE A 310 -65.97 -23.09 15.86
N GLU A 311 -66.12 -22.20 16.84
CA GLU A 311 -65.01 -21.37 17.34
C GLU A 311 -64.28 -22.09 18.49
N PRO A 312 -62.98 -22.42 18.37
CA PRO A 312 -62.13 -22.46 19.55
C PRO A 312 -61.97 -21.02 20.06
N LYS A 313 -62.18 -20.79 21.36
CA LYS A 313 -61.93 -19.49 22.02
C LYS A 313 -60.45 -19.09 21.85
N ILE A 314 -60.15 -18.38 20.77
CA ILE A 314 -58.87 -17.70 20.60
C ILE A 314 -59.07 -16.29 21.14
N LEU A 315 -58.69 -16.11 22.41
CA LEU A 315 -58.59 -14.78 23.01
C LEU A 315 -57.72 -13.89 22.12
N PRO A 316 -58.16 -12.69 21.72
CA PRO A 316 -57.31 -11.76 21.03
C PRO A 316 -56.16 -11.42 21.98
N LYS A 317 -54.95 -11.90 21.70
CA LYS A 317 -53.75 -11.26 22.25
C LYS A 317 -53.69 -9.87 21.63
N ARG A 318 -54.37 -8.89 22.27
CA ARG A 318 -53.92 -7.49 22.22
C ARG A 318 -52.41 -7.57 22.41
N LYS A 319 -51.64 -6.98 21.50
CA LYS A 319 -50.23 -6.67 21.77
C LYS A 319 -50.22 -5.87 23.07
N GLN A 320 -50.03 -6.54 24.20
CA GLN A 320 -49.71 -5.87 25.44
C GLN A 320 -48.38 -5.20 25.16
N LEU A 321 -48.38 -3.87 25.12
CA LEU A 321 -47.21 -3.03 25.31
C LEU A 321 -46.75 -3.19 26.77
N GLY A 322 -46.45 -4.43 27.17
CA GLY A 322 -45.70 -4.75 28.37
C GLY A 322 -44.24 -4.92 27.97
N ASN A 323 -43.33 -4.57 28.88
CA ASN A 323 -41.87 -4.67 28.79
C ASN A 323 -41.39 -6.10 28.49
N ASP A 324 -41.66 -6.59 27.28
CA ASP A 324 -41.04 -7.77 26.71
C ASP A 324 -39.60 -7.36 26.36
N THR A 325 -38.67 -7.57 27.29
CA THR A 325 -37.25 -7.72 26.98
C THR A 325 -37.11 -8.98 26.12
N LYS A 326 -37.48 -8.87 24.85
CA LYS A 326 -37.42 -9.96 23.87
C LYS A 326 -35.97 -10.34 23.67
N ILE A 327 -35.55 -11.37 24.41
CA ILE A 327 -34.35 -12.14 24.11
C ILE A 327 -34.45 -12.57 22.65
N TRP A 328 -33.43 -12.19 21.89
CA TRP A 328 -33.35 -12.24 20.45
C TRP A 328 -33.36 -13.70 19.96
N LYS A 329 -34.54 -14.26 19.61
CA LYS A 329 -34.59 -15.60 19.00
C LYS A 329 -34.06 -15.52 17.56
N PRO A 330 -32.93 -16.17 17.21
CA PRO A 330 -32.40 -16.15 15.86
C PRO A 330 -33.31 -17.00 14.97
N THR A 331 -33.79 -16.44 13.86
CA THR A 331 -34.33 -17.25 12.76
C THR A 331 -33.17 -17.80 11.93
N GLY A 332 -33.35 -18.92 11.22
CA GLY A 332 -32.29 -19.47 10.35
C GLY A 332 -31.73 -18.46 9.35
N GLU A 333 -32.56 -17.55 8.84
CA GLU A 333 -32.17 -16.44 7.96
C GLU A 333 -31.24 -15.43 8.66
N ARG A 334 -31.51 -15.10 9.94
CA ARG A 334 -30.67 -14.18 10.72
C ARG A 334 -29.33 -14.80 11.06
N LEU A 335 -29.30 -16.10 11.37
CA LEU A 335 -28.06 -16.85 11.56
C LEU A 335 -27.23 -16.90 10.27
N ALA A 336 -27.87 -17.15 9.12
CA ALA A 336 -27.19 -17.13 7.82
C ALA A 336 -26.58 -15.76 7.50
N LEU A 337 -27.34 -14.67 7.70
CA LEU A 337 -26.84 -13.31 7.53
C LEU A 337 -25.65 -13.00 8.46
N LEU A 338 -25.77 -13.35 9.74
CA LEU A 338 -24.71 -13.09 10.72
C LEU A 338 -23.44 -13.88 10.38
N THR A 339 -23.58 -15.14 9.98
CA THR A 339 -22.46 -15.97 9.53
C THR A 339 -21.78 -15.36 8.31
N LEU A 340 -22.57 -14.85 7.34
CA LEU A 340 -22.02 -14.22 6.15
C LEU A 340 -21.28 -12.92 6.48
N ILE A 341 -21.84 -12.06 7.35
CA ILE A 341 -21.15 -10.85 7.80
C ILE A 341 -19.82 -11.19 8.49
N VAL A 342 -19.82 -12.18 9.38
CA VAL A 342 -18.58 -12.63 10.05
C VAL A 342 -17.58 -13.15 9.03
N ALA A 343 -18.01 -13.98 8.08
CA ALA A 343 -17.15 -14.49 7.01
C ALA A 343 -16.61 -13.38 6.11
N PHE A 344 -17.45 -12.40 5.76
CA PHE A 344 -17.07 -11.24 4.95
C PHE A 344 -16.01 -10.39 5.65
N VAL A 345 -16.20 -10.08 6.94
CA VAL A 345 -15.23 -9.33 7.74
C VAL A 345 -13.93 -10.12 7.90
N ALA A 346 -14.02 -11.40 8.25
CA ALA A 346 -12.85 -12.27 8.39
C ALA A 346 -12.05 -12.38 7.08
N PHE A 347 -12.73 -12.58 5.95
CA PHE A 347 -12.08 -12.71 4.66
C PHE A 347 -11.54 -11.36 4.17
N GLY A 348 -12.25 -10.25 4.40
CA GLY A 348 -11.76 -8.90 4.10
C GLY A 348 -10.51 -8.54 4.91
N SER A 349 -10.50 -8.85 6.21
CA SER A 349 -9.33 -8.71 7.07
C SER A 349 -8.18 -9.62 6.64
N TYR A 350 -8.47 -10.86 6.24
CA TYR A 350 -7.46 -11.78 5.70
C TYR A 350 -6.83 -11.25 4.42
N VAL A 351 -7.63 -10.79 3.45
CA VAL A 351 -7.15 -10.21 2.19
C VAL A 351 -6.29 -8.97 2.43
N TYR A 352 -6.73 -8.09 3.35
CA TYR A 352 -5.96 -6.91 3.70
C TYR A 352 -4.62 -7.26 4.37
N ALA A 353 -4.64 -8.19 5.34
CA ALA A 353 -3.43 -8.64 6.04
C ALA A 353 -2.44 -9.33 5.09
N GLU A 354 -2.93 -10.22 4.22
CA GLU A 354 -2.12 -10.97 3.28
C GLU A 354 -1.50 -10.06 2.22
N ARG A 355 -2.22 -9.05 1.73
CA ARG A 355 -1.65 -8.08 0.79
C ARG A 355 -0.49 -7.31 1.42
N ASN A 356 -0.66 -6.78 2.64
CA ASN A 356 0.41 -6.07 3.35
C ASN A 356 1.60 -6.98 3.70
N ALA A 357 1.36 -8.28 3.91
CA ALA A 357 2.42 -9.26 4.12
C ALA A 357 3.24 -9.58 2.85
N ASN A 358 2.70 -9.27 1.67
CA ASN A 358 3.34 -9.49 0.37
C ASN A 358 3.96 -8.22 -0.23
N VAL A 359 4.04 -7.12 0.52
CA VAL A 359 4.76 -5.90 0.11
C VAL A 359 6.23 -5.99 0.54
N GLY A 360 7.13 -5.65 -0.39
CA GLY A 360 8.58 -5.62 -0.16
C GLY A 360 9.27 -6.98 -0.28
N VAL A 361 10.61 -6.93 -0.28
CA VAL A 361 11.47 -8.11 -0.31
C VAL A 361 11.37 -8.87 1.01
N LYS A 362 11.17 -10.18 0.93
CA LYS A 362 11.02 -11.05 2.10
C LYS A 362 12.38 -11.52 2.61
N ASN A 363 12.82 -10.95 3.73
CA ASN A 363 13.92 -11.49 4.54
C ASN A 363 13.41 -12.64 5.43
N PHE A 364 14.06 -13.80 5.36
CA PHE A 364 13.70 -15.00 6.11
C PHE A 364 14.64 -15.30 7.29
N SER A 365 15.47 -14.35 7.68
CA SER A 365 16.29 -14.41 8.89
C SER A 365 15.98 -13.25 9.81
N GLN A 366 15.90 -13.55 11.11
CA GLN A 366 15.72 -12.57 12.17
C GLN A 366 16.82 -12.78 13.21
N ALA A 367 17.34 -11.68 13.75
CA ALA A 367 18.32 -11.68 14.83
C ALA A 367 17.96 -10.61 15.87
N ASP A 368 18.10 -10.92 17.15
CA ASP A 368 18.06 -9.94 18.23
C ASP A 368 19.35 -10.02 19.05
N TYR A 369 19.81 -8.89 19.59
CA TYR A 369 21.18 -8.77 20.10
C TYR A 369 21.22 -8.36 21.56
N SER A 370 21.99 -9.11 22.36
CA SER A 370 22.39 -8.72 23.72
C SER A 370 23.90 -8.66 23.80
N ILE A 371 24.47 -7.46 23.80
CA ILE A 371 25.91 -7.23 23.65
C ILE A 371 26.49 -6.59 24.91
N ASN A 372 27.53 -7.20 25.46
CA ASN A 372 28.37 -6.57 26.47
C ASN A 372 29.64 -6.04 25.79
N VAL A 373 29.99 -4.77 25.99
CA VAL A 373 31.22 -4.18 25.43
C VAL A 373 32.02 -3.43 26.50
N LYS A 374 33.30 -3.71 26.58
CA LYS A 374 34.22 -3.08 27.52
C LYS A 374 35.42 -2.52 26.78
N MET A 375 35.91 -1.36 27.22
CA MET A 375 37.14 -0.77 26.71
C MET A 375 38.15 -0.64 27.84
N ASN A 376 39.38 -1.14 27.62
CA ASN A 376 40.46 -0.98 28.59
C ASN A 376 41.16 0.39 28.44
N LYS A 377 42.11 0.71 29.33
CA LYS A 377 42.84 2.00 29.28
C LYS A 377 43.73 2.17 28.03
N ALA A 378 44.06 1.07 27.34
CA ALA A 378 44.86 1.07 26.13
C ALA A 378 44.01 1.23 24.85
N GLY A 379 42.67 1.32 24.96
CA GLY A 379 41.77 1.43 23.82
C GLY A 379 41.46 0.10 23.12
N VAL A 380 41.73 -1.03 23.78
CA VAL A 380 41.33 -2.37 23.30
C VAL A 380 39.93 -2.67 23.81
N PHE A 381 39.07 -3.10 22.89
CA PHE A 381 37.70 -3.50 23.18
C PHE A 381 37.62 -5.00 23.41
N HIS A 382 36.78 -5.38 24.37
CA HIS A 382 36.39 -6.76 24.61
C HIS A 382 34.87 -6.82 24.59
N SER A 383 34.32 -7.64 23.71
CA SER A 383 32.88 -7.76 23.51
C SER A 383 32.43 -9.20 23.59
N LYS A 384 31.24 -9.36 24.15
CA LYS A 384 30.48 -10.60 24.14
C LYS A 384 29.10 -10.32 23.58
N ALA A 385 28.85 -10.78 22.37
CA ALA A 385 27.55 -10.66 21.70
C ALA A 385 26.79 -11.99 21.85
N ASN A 386 25.58 -11.95 22.40
CA ASN A 386 24.60 -13.03 22.31
C ASN A 386 23.56 -12.64 21.27
N ILE A 387 23.39 -13.49 20.26
CA ILE A 387 22.56 -13.23 19.10
C ILE A 387 21.48 -14.31 19.07
N ASP A 388 20.22 -13.95 19.31
CA ASP A 388 19.08 -14.85 19.17
C ASP A 388 18.68 -14.88 17.69
N VAL A 389 18.99 -15.98 17.01
CA VAL A 389 18.75 -16.14 15.58
C VAL A 389 17.55 -17.03 15.36
N LYS A 390 16.67 -16.63 14.43
CA LYS A 390 15.48 -17.39 14.05
C LYS A 390 15.42 -17.62 12.54
N ASN A 391 15.13 -18.87 12.17
CA ASN A 391 14.90 -19.25 10.78
C ASN A 391 13.42 -19.09 10.41
N LEU A 392 13.09 -18.12 9.56
CA LEU A 392 11.73 -17.94 9.05
C LEU A 392 11.53 -18.59 7.66
N SER A 393 12.61 -19.08 7.06
CA SER A 393 12.61 -19.67 5.72
C SER A 393 12.03 -21.09 5.75
N SER A 394 11.60 -21.60 4.60
CA SER A 394 11.25 -23.01 4.44
C SER A 394 12.47 -23.92 4.27
N LYS A 395 13.68 -23.36 4.12
CA LYS A 395 14.91 -24.12 3.97
C LYS A 395 15.55 -24.33 5.33
N SER A 396 16.19 -25.49 5.50
CA SER A 396 17.03 -25.75 6.67
C SER A 396 18.40 -25.10 6.51
N TRP A 397 18.99 -24.66 7.61
CA TRP A 397 20.33 -24.05 7.63
C TRP A 397 21.33 -24.96 8.35
N ASP A 398 22.46 -25.22 7.70
CA ASP A 398 23.64 -25.90 8.26
C ASP A 398 24.61 -24.94 8.94
N ASP A 399 24.62 -23.68 8.50
CA ASP A 399 25.55 -22.67 8.95
C ASP A 399 24.83 -21.32 9.05
N LEU A 400 25.29 -20.48 9.98
CA LEU A 400 24.92 -19.07 10.09
C LEU A 400 26.04 -18.19 9.52
N VAL A 401 25.67 -17.14 8.79
CA VAL A 401 26.60 -16.24 8.12
C VAL A 401 26.43 -14.82 8.65
N PHE A 402 27.53 -14.24 9.11
CA PHE A 402 27.56 -12.90 9.67
C PHE A 402 28.54 -12.01 8.89
N TYR A 403 28.18 -10.74 8.74
CA TYR A 403 29.14 -9.66 8.52
C TYR A 403 29.91 -9.40 9.81
N PHE A 404 31.23 -9.29 9.71
CA PHE A 404 32.12 -8.98 10.83
C PHE A 404 33.22 -8.01 10.39
N ILE A 405 32.80 -6.74 10.26
CA ILE A 405 33.58 -5.64 9.67
C ILE A 405 34.93 -5.37 10.37
N PRO A 406 35.10 -5.53 11.71
CA PRO A 406 36.41 -5.32 12.33
C PRO A 406 37.54 -6.10 11.65
N ASN A 407 37.27 -7.31 11.16
CA ASN A 407 38.30 -8.13 10.51
C ASN A 407 38.61 -7.72 9.06
N ALA A 408 37.79 -6.86 8.44
CA ALA A 408 38.08 -6.26 7.14
C ALA A 408 39.33 -5.35 7.20
N PHE A 409 39.54 -4.69 8.35
CA PHE A 409 40.65 -3.77 8.59
C PHE A 409 41.88 -4.43 9.21
N LYS A 410 42.02 -5.76 9.11
CA LYS A 410 43.21 -6.45 9.62
C LYS A 410 44.51 -5.90 9.01
N LYS A 411 45.63 -6.11 9.70
CA LYS A 411 46.95 -5.70 9.21
C LYS A 411 47.19 -6.20 7.78
N GLY A 412 47.52 -5.29 6.87
CA GLY A 412 47.71 -5.59 5.43
C GLY A 412 46.42 -5.60 4.60
N HIS A 413 45.33 -4.98 5.06
CA HIS A 413 44.12 -4.80 4.27
C HIS A 413 44.36 -4.04 2.96
N ARG A 414 43.42 -4.17 2.01
CA ARG A 414 43.53 -3.59 0.65
C ARG A 414 43.15 -2.11 0.55
N TYR A 415 42.50 -1.53 1.57
CA TYR A 415 41.96 -0.17 1.52
C TYR A 415 43.06 0.88 1.67
N LYS A 416 43.31 1.66 0.61
CA LYS A 416 44.42 2.64 0.57
C LYS A 416 44.17 3.89 1.43
N ASN A 417 42.90 4.24 1.63
CA ASN A 417 42.51 5.45 2.35
C ASN A 417 42.52 5.26 3.88
N ILE A 418 42.70 4.03 4.34
CA ILE A 418 42.69 3.65 5.76
C ILE A 418 44.13 3.48 6.22
N LYS A 419 44.54 4.26 7.22
CA LYS A 419 45.94 4.27 7.70
C LYS A 419 46.19 3.25 8.80
N GLY A 420 45.24 3.08 9.72
CA GLY A 420 45.33 2.14 10.83
C GLY A 420 44.94 0.71 10.46
N PHE A 421 44.99 -0.18 11.45
CA PHE A 421 44.47 -1.54 11.33
C PHE A 421 43.71 -1.95 12.60
N SER A 422 42.86 -2.95 12.48
CA SER A 422 42.18 -3.62 13.58
C SER A 422 42.87 -4.96 13.87
N GLU A 423 43.22 -5.19 15.12
CA GLU A 423 43.63 -6.51 15.63
C GLU A 423 42.39 -7.18 16.18
N VAL A 424 42.02 -8.33 15.63
CA VAL A 424 40.81 -9.07 16.02
C VAL A 424 41.19 -10.44 16.55
N GLU A 425 40.69 -10.78 17.74
CA GLU A 425 40.86 -12.08 18.37
C GLU A 425 39.50 -12.64 18.77
N ILE A 426 39.12 -13.80 18.21
CA ILE A 426 37.92 -14.53 18.63
C ILE A 426 38.31 -15.54 19.71
N ASN A 427 37.90 -15.28 20.95
CA ASN A 427 38.18 -16.14 22.11
C ASN A 427 37.35 -17.42 22.06
N SER A 428 36.05 -17.30 21.79
CA SER A 428 35.16 -18.46 21.64
C SER A 428 33.87 -18.13 20.91
N ILE A 429 33.35 -19.11 20.17
CA ILE A 429 31.99 -19.08 19.63
C ILE A 429 31.22 -20.30 20.15
N LYS A 430 29.99 -20.05 20.64
CA LYS A 430 29.07 -21.08 21.14
C LYS A 430 27.72 -20.95 20.45
N VAL A 431 27.10 -22.08 20.16
CA VAL A 431 25.70 -22.19 19.74
C VAL A 431 24.96 -22.98 20.81
N ASP A 432 23.91 -22.39 21.38
CA ASP A 432 23.12 -22.96 22.48
C ASP A 432 23.99 -23.42 23.66
N GLY A 433 24.98 -22.58 24.01
CA GLY A 433 25.92 -22.84 25.10
C GLY A 433 27.04 -23.85 24.79
N LYS A 434 27.02 -24.52 23.64
CA LYS A 434 28.05 -25.51 23.23
C LYS A 434 29.05 -24.88 22.26
N LYS A 435 30.34 -25.21 22.41
CA LYS A 435 31.39 -24.77 21.47
C LYS A 435 31.04 -25.17 20.03
N ALA A 436 31.14 -24.21 19.11
CA ALA A 436 30.89 -24.37 17.69
C ALA A 436 32.16 -24.13 16.86
N ASN A 437 32.24 -24.79 15.70
CA ASN A 437 33.29 -24.50 14.71
C ASN A 437 32.89 -23.25 13.93
N PHE A 438 33.89 -22.48 13.50
CA PHE A 438 33.67 -21.29 12.70
C PHE A 438 34.82 -21.07 11.72
N THR A 439 34.55 -20.29 10.67
CA THR A 439 35.57 -19.73 9.79
C THR A 439 35.40 -18.21 9.75
N LEU A 440 36.52 -17.50 9.85
CA LEU A 440 36.55 -16.05 9.66
C LEU A 440 37.49 -15.74 8.50
N LYS A 441 36.92 -15.31 7.37
CA LYS A 441 37.65 -14.93 6.16
C LYS A 441 37.24 -13.52 5.76
N ASN A 442 38.20 -12.59 5.74
CA ASN A 442 37.94 -11.16 5.57
C ASN A 442 36.84 -10.71 6.55
N ASP A 443 35.76 -10.12 6.08
CA ASP A 443 34.63 -9.66 6.87
C ASP A 443 33.52 -10.71 7.01
N THR A 444 33.73 -11.95 6.59
CA THR A 444 32.72 -13.02 6.66
C THR A 444 33.01 -13.99 7.79
N LEU A 445 32.14 -13.99 8.80
CA LEU A 445 32.15 -14.96 9.90
C LEU A 445 31.07 -16.02 9.65
N LYS A 446 31.47 -17.27 9.44
CA LYS A 446 30.57 -18.40 9.23
C LYS A 446 30.62 -19.33 10.44
N VAL A 447 29.47 -19.60 11.06
CA VAL A 447 29.35 -20.43 12.27
C VAL A 447 28.60 -21.72 11.93
N GLN A 448 29.22 -22.87 12.19
CA GLN A 448 28.65 -24.17 11.87
C GLN A 448 27.65 -24.61 12.94
N LEU A 449 26.46 -25.02 12.51
CA LEU A 449 25.42 -25.55 13.39
C LEU A 449 25.58 -27.07 13.54
N LYS A 450 25.56 -27.57 14.78
CA LYS A 450 25.60 -29.03 15.04
C LYS A 450 24.28 -29.72 14.70
N LYS A 451 23.17 -29.00 14.85
CA LYS A 451 21.84 -29.41 14.47
C LYS A 451 21.33 -28.38 13.47
N LYS A 452 20.85 -28.83 12.31
CA LYS A 452 20.21 -27.96 11.33
C LYS A 452 19.07 -27.17 11.97
N MET A 453 18.99 -25.89 11.64
CA MET A 453 17.85 -25.05 12.02
C MET A 453 16.75 -25.18 10.95
N GLU A 454 15.60 -25.73 11.34
CA GLU A 454 14.42 -25.84 10.49
C GLU A 454 13.56 -24.57 10.55
N LYS A 455 12.50 -24.52 9.74
CA LYS A 455 11.54 -23.41 9.75
C LYS A 455 10.97 -23.19 11.16
N ARG A 456 11.09 -21.96 11.67
CA ARG A 456 10.71 -21.48 13.00
C ARG A 456 11.60 -21.96 14.15
N ASP A 457 12.69 -22.67 13.89
CA ASP A 457 13.69 -22.93 14.92
C ASP A 457 14.41 -21.63 15.30
N SER A 458 14.82 -21.55 16.57
CA SER A 458 15.65 -20.49 17.14
C SER A 458 16.91 -21.08 17.75
N SER A 459 18.01 -20.32 17.73
CA SER A 459 19.27 -20.70 18.37
C SER A 459 20.01 -19.46 18.85
N VAL A 460 20.70 -19.58 19.98
CA VAL A 460 21.48 -18.47 20.54
C VAL A 460 22.95 -18.66 20.18
N VAL A 461 23.49 -17.71 19.41
CA VAL A 461 24.92 -17.65 19.07
C VAL A 461 25.62 -16.67 20.00
N THR A 462 26.57 -17.17 20.79
CA THR A 462 27.44 -16.33 21.62
C THR A 462 28.80 -16.20 20.96
N VAL A 463 29.22 -14.97 20.66
CA VAL A 463 30.55 -14.63 20.13
C VAL A 463 31.29 -13.81 21.18
N ASP A 464 32.44 -14.32 21.64
CA ASP A 464 33.36 -13.66 22.58
C ASP A 464 34.63 -13.28 21.82
N TYR A 465 34.92 -11.98 21.75
CA TYR A 465 35.96 -11.45 20.90
C TYR A 465 36.55 -10.14 21.43
N SER A 466 37.77 -9.86 21.03
CA SER A 466 38.46 -8.61 21.30
C SER A 466 38.88 -7.95 20.00
N PHE A 467 38.87 -6.62 19.98
CA PHE A 467 39.29 -5.86 18.82
C PHE A 467 39.94 -4.52 19.16
N THR A 468 40.78 -4.02 18.27
CA THR A 468 41.21 -2.60 18.23
C THR A 468 40.52 -1.86 17.09
N ILE A 469 40.51 -0.53 17.17
CA ILE A 469 39.89 0.33 16.16
C ILE A 469 41.02 1.01 15.37
N PRO A 470 40.99 1.00 14.02
CA PRO A 470 42.02 1.63 13.20
C PRO A 470 42.04 3.15 13.39
N GLU A 471 43.23 3.72 13.53
CA GLU A 471 43.45 5.18 13.48
C GLU A 471 43.10 5.72 12.09
N GLU A 472 42.25 6.75 12.05
CA GLU A 472 41.72 7.31 10.79
C GLU A 472 41.14 6.22 9.85
N GLY A 473 40.36 5.30 10.41
CA GLY A 473 39.57 4.31 9.68
C GLY A 473 38.37 4.88 8.94
N SER A 474 37.66 4.02 8.22
CA SER A 474 36.43 4.33 7.49
C SER A 474 35.22 3.84 8.30
N ARG A 475 34.41 4.77 8.83
CA ARG A 475 33.22 4.55 9.70
C ARG A 475 33.54 3.93 11.06
N PHE A 476 34.19 2.78 11.06
CA PHE A 476 34.82 2.15 12.22
C PHE A 476 36.21 2.75 12.42
N SER A 477 36.29 3.81 13.23
CA SER A 477 37.44 4.72 13.23
C SER A 477 37.78 5.27 14.61
N LYS A 478 39.07 5.52 14.84
CA LYS A 478 39.59 6.20 16.02
C LYS A 478 40.22 7.53 15.61
N ILE A 479 39.88 8.57 16.36
CA ILE A 479 40.40 9.94 16.16
C ILE A 479 40.81 10.49 17.52
N LYS A 480 42.12 10.65 17.72
CA LYS A 480 42.70 11.03 19.03
C LYS A 480 42.22 10.06 20.13
N ASP A 481 41.37 10.52 21.04
CA ASP A 481 40.80 9.71 22.12
C ASP A 481 39.28 9.44 21.95
N ARG A 482 38.74 9.72 20.75
CA ARG A 482 37.37 9.43 20.33
C ARG A 482 37.31 8.17 19.48
N TYR A 483 36.27 7.37 19.69
CA TYR A 483 36.09 6.08 19.03
C TYR A 483 34.70 6.01 18.41
N TYR A 484 34.64 5.64 17.14
CA TYR A 484 33.42 5.48 16.35
C TYR A 484 33.24 4.00 16.02
N LEU A 485 32.25 3.39 16.66
CA LEU A 485 31.97 1.96 16.57
C LEU A 485 30.80 1.77 15.59
N ALA A 486 31.10 1.80 14.29
CA ALA A 486 30.20 1.35 13.23
C ALA A 486 30.41 -0.15 12.95
N GLN A 487 29.33 -0.91 12.76
CA GLN A 487 29.35 -2.35 12.41
C GLN A 487 30.36 -3.21 13.20
N TRP A 488 30.57 -2.90 14.48
CA TRP A 488 31.65 -3.44 15.32
C TRP A 488 31.37 -4.84 15.87
N TYR A 489 30.16 -5.36 15.64
CA TYR A 489 29.68 -6.64 16.13
C TYR A 489 29.34 -7.60 14.96
N PRO A 490 29.23 -8.91 15.20
CA PRO A 490 28.79 -9.85 14.17
C PRO A 490 27.33 -9.58 13.81
N MET A 491 27.06 -9.11 12.60
CA MET A 491 25.71 -8.79 12.11
C MET A 491 25.20 -9.93 11.25
N LEU A 492 24.05 -10.51 11.57
CA LEU A 492 23.47 -11.60 10.78
C LEU A 492 23.13 -11.09 9.37
N ALA A 493 23.68 -11.74 8.34
CA ALA A 493 23.32 -11.47 6.94
C ALA A 493 21.86 -11.84 6.69
N THR A 494 21.14 -11.14 5.81
CA THR A 494 19.77 -11.54 5.47
C THR A 494 19.74 -12.87 4.70
N PHE A 495 18.66 -13.64 4.85
CA PHE A 495 18.43 -14.86 4.08
C PHE A 495 17.27 -14.64 3.11
N GLU A 496 17.60 -14.46 1.84
CA GLU A 496 16.68 -14.07 0.77
C GLU A 496 16.91 -14.96 -0.45
N HIS A 497 15.87 -15.20 -1.26
CA HIS A 497 15.96 -16.05 -2.47
C HIS A 497 16.58 -17.45 -2.23
N GLY A 498 16.48 -17.94 -0.98
CA GLY A 498 17.01 -19.24 -0.58
C GLY A 498 18.54 -19.32 -0.45
N LYS A 499 19.23 -18.18 -0.29
CA LYS A 499 20.67 -18.06 -0.01
C LYS A 499 20.93 -16.95 1.03
N TRP A 500 22.11 -16.95 1.65
CA TRP A 500 22.56 -15.82 2.48
C TRP A 500 22.95 -14.64 1.58
N ASN A 501 22.50 -13.44 1.91
CA ASN A 501 22.90 -12.19 1.28
C ASN A 501 24.15 -11.67 1.99
N LYS A 502 25.33 -12.06 1.49
CA LYS A 502 26.62 -11.67 2.05
C LYS A 502 27.60 -11.34 0.94
N GLU A 503 27.91 -10.07 0.81
CA GLU A 503 28.91 -9.53 -0.13
C GLU A 503 30.12 -8.99 0.63
N ASP A 504 31.28 -8.91 -0.03
CA ASP A 504 32.53 -8.44 0.59
C ASP A 504 32.47 -6.93 0.91
N TYR A 505 32.99 -6.54 2.07
CA TYR A 505 33.10 -5.12 2.44
C TYR A 505 33.90 -4.30 1.40
N LEU A 506 33.33 -3.18 1.00
CA LEU A 506 33.96 -2.13 0.19
C LEU A 506 34.05 -0.84 1.02
N ASP A 507 35.13 -0.09 0.83
CA ASP A 507 35.30 1.23 1.44
C ASP A 507 34.58 2.28 0.60
N GLY A 508 33.79 3.16 1.23
CA GLY A 508 33.06 4.25 0.58
C GLY A 508 31.56 4.23 0.84
N LEU A 509 30.86 3.19 0.36
CA LEU A 509 29.40 2.99 0.47
C LEU A 509 29.03 1.76 1.33
N GLU A 510 27.78 1.66 1.72
CA GLU A 510 27.15 0.57 2.48
C GLU A 510 27.19 -0.73 1.66
N THR A 511 27.70 -1.82 2.26
CA THR A 511 27.81 -3.14 1.58
C THR A 511 27.18 -4.29 2.37
N PHE A 512 26.50 -3.95 3.45
CA PHE A 512 25.88 -4.91 4.36
C PHE A 512 24.37 -4.78 4.35
N VAL A 513 23.70 -5.93 4.30
CA VAL A 513 22.23 -6.01 4.33
C VAL A 513 21.84 -6.73 5.62
N THR A 514 21.19 -5.99 6.52
CA THR A 514 20.68 -6.49 7.80
C THR A 514 19.17 -6.23 7.91
N GLY A 515 18.48 -7.10 8.65
CA GLY A 515 17.09 -6.87 9.05
C GLY A 515 16.97 -5.98 10.29
N TRP A 516 15.76 -5.53 10.59
CA TRP A 516 15.46 -4.85 11.86
C TRP A 516 15.57 -5.81 13.03
N SER A 517 16.23 -5.35 14.09
CA SER A 517 16.58 -6.12 15.26
C SER A 517 16.40 -5.29 16.53
N ASP A 518 16.11 -5.96 17.64
CA ASP A 518 16.14 -5.33 18.96
C ASP A 518 17.55 -5.50 19.57
N PHE A 519 18.06 -4.42 20.16
CA PHE A 519 19.40 -4.37 20.74
C PHE A 519 19.36 -4.00 22.21
N LYS A 520 20.04 -4.81 23.03
CA LYS A 520 20.38 -4.49 24.40
C LYS A 520 21.89 -4.45 24.56
N VAL A 521 22.44 -3.26 24.85
CA VAL A 521 23.89 -3.05 24.92
C VAL A 521 24.29 -2.60 26.32
N SER A 522 25.07 -3.42 27.02
CA SER A 522 25.73 -3.03 28.27
C SER A 522 27.17 -2.61 27.98
N TYR A 523 27.56 -1.40 28.40
CA TYR A 523 28.89 -0.85 28.12
C TYR A 523 29.65 -0.50 29.40
N SER A 524 30.98 -0.61 29.36
CA SER A 524 31.87 -0.20 30.46
C SER A 524 33.23 0.27 29.93
N PHE A 525 33.41 1.59 29.90
CA PHE A 525 34.60 2.29 29.40
C PHE A 525 35.39 2.96 30.54
N PRO A 526 36.63 3.41 30.29
CA PRO A 526 37.44 4.13 31.28
C PRO A 526 36.72 5.39 31.79
N LYS A 527 37.05 5.82 33.02
CA LYS A 527 36.48 7.06 33.58
C LYS A 527 36.77 8.25 32.66
N GLY A 528 35.79 9.15 32.53
CA GLY A 528 35.85 10.32 31.65
C GLY A 528 35.14 10.14 30.31
N TYR A 529 34.93 8.90 29.85
CA TYR A 529 34.18 8.64 28.62
C TYR A 529 32.67 8.86 28.80
N SER A 530 32.07 9.41 27.75
CA SER A 530 30.65 9.51 27.45
C SER A 530 30.35 8.72 26.18
N ILE A 531 29.08 8.40 25.94
CA ILE A 531 28.61 7.81 24.68
C ILE A 531 27.45 8.62 24.09
N ALA A 532 27.37 8.63 22.77
CA ALA A 532 26.16 8.89 21.98
C ALA A 532 25.90 7.64 21.11
N SER A 533 24.64 7.23 20.96
CA SER A 533 24.30 5.98 20.28
C SER A 533 22.99 6.07 19.53
N THR A 534 22.65 5.00 18.80
CA THR A 534 21.35 4.78 18.14
C THR A 534 20.15 4.77 19.10
N SER A 535 20.36 4.73 20.42
CA SER A 535 19.26 4.66 21.40
C SER A 535 18.46 5.97 21.49
N ASP A 536 17.14 5.83 21.64
CA ASP A 536 16.24 6.94 22.00
C ASP A 536 16.53 7.54 23.40
N HIS A 537 17.26 6.81 24.24
CA HIS A 537 17.42 7.11 25.66
C HIS A 537 18.85 6.85 26.14
N ASP A 538 19.81 7.65 25.64
CA ASP A 538 21.19 7.51 26.12
C ASP A 538 21.36 7.83 27.61
N PRO A 539 22.29 7.14 28.29
CA PRO A 539 22.52 7.24 29.75
C PRO A 539 23.01 8.61 30.25
N GLY A 540 23.35 9.54 29.34
CA GLY A 540 23.83 10.89 29.65
C GLY A 540 25.36 11.02 29.71
N LEU A 541 25.86 12.26 29.67
CA LEU A 541 27.31 12.55 29.62
C LEU A 541 28.06 12.09 30.89
N LYS A 542 29.34 11.75 30.72
CA LYS A 542 30.28 11.26 31.76
C LYS A 542 29.83 9.99 32.49
N LYS A 543 28.84 9.27 31.93
CA LYS A 543 28.44 7.94 32.38
C LYS A 543 29.25 6.90 31.61
N ASN A 544 30.40 6.53 32.16
CA ASN A 544 31.32 5.59 31.52
C ASN A 544 30.90 4.11 31.66
N LYS A 545 29.78 3.81 32.32
CA LYS A 545 29.19 2.47 32.42
C LYS A 545 27.67 2.56 32.47
N GLY A 546 26.99 1.62 31.85
CA GLY A 546 25.53 1.59 31.80
C GLY A 546 25.00 0.58 30.80
N GLU A 547 23.71 0.70 30.51
CA GLU A 547 23.00 -0.07 29.49
C GLU A 547 22.13 0.87 28.67
N PHE A 548 21.95 0.56 27.39
CA PHE A 548 20.96 1.22 26.53
C PHE A 548 20.28 0.17 25.65
N GLU A 549 19.09 0.51 25.18
CA GLU A 549 18.28 -0.33 24.30
C GLU A 549 17.93 0.44 23.03
N ALA A 550 17.86 -0.26 21.90
CA ALA A 550 17.40 0.28 20.63
C ALA A 550 16.51 -0.76 19.97
N ASP A 551 15.24 -0.42 19.78
CA ASP A 551 14.21 -1.34 19.32
C ASP A 551 13.96 -1.16 17.82
N ASN A 552 13.83 -2.27 17.11
CA ASN A 552 13.47 -2.30 15.69
C ASN A 552 14.35 -1.37 14.83
N VAL A 553 15.68 -1.52 14.93
CA VAL A 553 16.68 -0.78 14.14
C VAL A 553 17.53 -1.73 13.30
N ARG A 554 18.10 -1.23 12.20
CA ARG A 554 18.92 -2.04 11.28
C ARG A 554 20.33 -2.30 11.80
N GLU A 555 20.87 -1.36 12.55
CA GLU A 555 22.19 -1.46 13.18
C GLU A 555 22.29 -0.55 14.41
N VAL A 556 23.33 -0.75 15.22
CA VAL A 556 23.67 0.12 16.36
C VAL A 556 25.06 0.72 16.18
N PHE A 557 25.10 2.05 16.27
CA PHE A 557 26.31 2.85 16.29
C PHE A 557 26.62 3.38 17.70
N ILE A 558 27.91 3.51 18.05
CA ILE A 558 28.36 4.16 19.29
C ILE A 558 29.49 5.12 18.97
N ALA A 559 29.32 6.39 19.32
CA ALA A 559 30.39 7.38 19.43
C ALA A 559 30.82 7.49 20.90
N ALA A 560 32.06 7.12 21.22
CA ALA A 560 32.63 7.21 22.56
C ALA A 560 33.69 8.31 22.64
N PHE A 561 33.51 9.28 23.54
CA PHE A 561 34.36 10.49 23.60
C PHE A 561 34.47 11.03 25.04
N LYS A 562 35.48 11.87 25.32
CA LYS A 562 35.65 12.51 26.65
C LYS A 562 35.14 13.94 26.71
N ASP A 563 35.64 14.81 25.85
CA ASP A 563 35.52 16.27 26.00
C ASP A 563 34.82 16.95 24.81
N MET A 564 33.82 16.30 24.19
CA MET A 564 32.98 16.95 23.18
C MET A 564 31.94 17.87 23.84
N LYS A 565 31.77 19.05 23.25
CA LYS A 565 30.70 19.99 23.59
C LYS A 565 29.37 19.42 23.12
N LYS A 566 28.33 19.60 23.94
CA LYS A 566 26.97 19.18 23.63
C LYS A 566 26.05 20.40 23.50
N TYR A 567 25.26 20.43 22.44
CA TYR A 567 24.16 21.37 22.22
C TYR A 567 22.88 20.57 22.02
N GLU A 568 21.71 21.14 22.33
CA GLU A 568 20.44 20.45 22.12
C GLU A 568 19.31 21.42 21.78
N THR A 569 18.34 20.92 21.02
CA THR A 569 17.05 21.54 20.74
C THR A 569 15.97 20.47 20.71
N GLU A 570 14.72 20.87 20.53
CA GLU A 570 13.60 19.95 20.39
C GLU A 570 12.73 20.36 19.19
N SER A 571 12.22 19.36 18.47
CA SER A 571 11.21 19.55 17.44
C SER A 571 10.09 18.52 17.55
N ASN A 572 8.86 18.99 17.79
CA ASN A 572 7.65 18.18 17.83
C ASN A 572 7.77 16.91 18.73
N GLY A 573 8.43 17.04 19.89
CA GLY A 573 8.66 15.93 20.82
C GLY A 573 9.86 15.03 20.51
N VAL A 574 10.63 15.33 19.45
CA VAL A 574 11.91 14.67 19.14
C VAL A 574 13.05 15.53 19.67
N LYS A 575 13.92 14.95 20.49
CA LYS A 575 15.11 15.61 21.01
C LYS A 575 16.24 15.57 19.99
N ILE A 576 16.79 16.72 19.61
CA ILE A 576 17.92 16.80 18.69
C ILE A 576 19.16 17.23 19.46
N ARG A 577 20.24 16.46 19.42
CA ARG A 577 21.48 16.75 20.16
C ARG A 577 22.66 16.77 19.22
N LEU A 578 23.56 17.73 19.43
CA LEU A 578 24.76 17.89 18.61
C LEU A 578 26.00 17.79 19.50
N PHE A 579 26.93 16.94 19.09
CA PHE A 579 28.22 16.74 19.73
C PHE A 579 29.34 17.21 18.80
N THR A 580 30.28 18.01 19.31
CA THR A 580 31.42 18.54 18.52
C THR A 580 32.64 18.85 19.40
N GLU A 581 33.86 18.76 18.86
CA GLU A 581 35.08 19.30 19.49
C GLU A 581 35.03 20.85 19.51
N GLY A 582 34.44 21.46 18.48
CA GLY A 582 34.26 22.91 18.35
C GLY A 582 35.55 23.65 17.99
N ASP A 583 36.44 22.99 17.26
CA ASP A 583 37.69 23.48 16.65
C ASP A 583 37.56 23.71 15.13
N HIS A 584 36.32 23.83 14.64
CA HIS A 584 35.96 24.15 13.26
C HIS A 584 35.12 25.44 13.18
N ASN A 585 34.89 25.96 11.97
CA ASN A 585 34.15 27.21 11.73
C ASN A 585 32.62 27.08 11.71
N LYS A 586 32.06 25.85 11.68
CA LYS A 586 30.61 25.62 11.66
C LYS A 586 29.94 25.96 13.00
N ASP A 587 28.89 26.78 12.98
CA ASP A 587 28.15 27.23 14.17
C ASP A 587 27.14 26.15 14.66
N PRO A 588 27.32 25.58 15.87
CA PRO A 588 26.44 24.54 16.39
C PRO A 588 24.97 24.94 16.53
N LYS A 589 24.68 26.22 16.78
CA LYS A 589 23.29 26.69 16.89
C LYS A 589 22.60 26.71 15.53
N LYS A 590 23.30 27.21 14.50
CA LYS A 590 22.78 27.19 13.12
C LYS A 590 22.59 25.76 12.62
N THR A 591 23.52 24.86 12.94
CA THR A 591 23.38 23.44 12.59
C THR A 591 22.15 22.80 13.26
N LEU A 592 21.89 23.09 14.54
CA LEU A 592 20.69 22.59 15.22
C LEU A 592 19.39 23.17 14.64
N GLU A 593 19.36 24.45 14.27
CA GLU A 593 18.19 25.04 13.62
C GLU A 593 17.93 24.45 12.23
N LEU A 594 19.00 24.18 11.46
CA LEU A 594 18.90 23.48 10.19
C LEU A 594 18.35 22.06 10.38
N ALA A 595 18.91 21.28 11.30
CA ALA A 595 18.45 19.93 11.59
C ALA A 595 16.99 19.91 12.06
N LYS A 596 16.61 20.87 12.90
CA LYS A 596 15.22 21.07 13.33
C LYS A 596 14.30 21.38 12.15
N SER A 597 14.72 22.24 11.23
CA SER A 597 13.95 22.58 10.03
C SER A 597 13.77 21.36 9.13
N ALA A 598 14.85 20.64 8.82
CA ALA A 598 14.85 19.44 7.99
C ALA A 598 13.97 18.33 8.57
N LEU A 599 14.18 17.98 9.84
CA LEU A 599 13.38 16.95 10.51
C LEU A 599 11.89 17.30 10.55
N SER A 600 11.56 18.57 10.82
CA SER A 600 10.16 19.03 10.84
C SER A 600 9.52 18.96 9.46
N PHE A 601 10.27 19.34 8.42
CA PHE A 601 9.82 19.28 7.04
C PHE A 601 9.53 17.84 6.60
N TYR A 602 10.48 16.91 6.79
CA TYR A 602 10.28 15.52 6.42
C TYR A 602 9.17 14.87 7.22
N ARG A 603 9.04 15.21 8.51
CA ARG A 603 7.91 14.74 9.30
C ARG A 603 6.56 15.18 8.75
N GLU A 604 6.43 16.46 8.41
CA GLU A 604 5.19 17.02 7.88
C GLU A 604 4.85 16.46 6.49
N LYS A 605 5.86 16.30 5.64
CA LYS A 605 5.66 16.02 4.21
C LYS A 605 5.76 14.55 3.82
N ILE A 606 6.56 13.74 4.51
CA ILE A 606 6.79 12.32 4.18
C ILE A 606 6.07 11.42 5.18
N GLY A 607 6.30 11.60 6.49
CA GLY A 607 5.61 10.81 7.50
C GLY A 607 6.26 10.87 8.88
N GLU A 608 5.68 10.18 9.85
CA GLU A 608 6.20 10.18 11.22
C GLU A 608 7.64 9.65 11.29
N TYR A 609 8.51 10.40 11.98
CA TYR A 609 9.88 10.03 12.30
C TYR A 609 9.89 8.83 13.27
N PRO A 610 10.70 7.79 13.03
CA PRO A 610 10.64 6.54 13.81
C PRO A 610 11.21 6.64 15.24
N HIS A 611 12.06 7.63 15.53
CA HIS A 611 12.79 7.74 16.79
C HIS A 611 12.29 8.90 17.66
N LYS A 612 12.61 8.88 18.95
CA LYS A 612 12.37 10.00 19.90
C LYS A 612 13.56 10.94 20.02
N GLN A 613 14.71 10.52 19.50
CA GLN A 613 15.95 11.28 19.54
C GLN A 613 16.65 11.23 18.18
N LEU A 614 17.30 12.34 17.81
CA LEU A 614 18.25 12.40 16.70
C LEU A 614 19.56 13.03 17.22
N ASP A 615 20.64 12.26 17.14
CA ASP A 615 21.98 12.74 17.46
C ASP A 615 22.75 13.15 16.21
N ILE A 616 23.57 14.19 16.35
CA ILE A 616 24.45 14.71 15.30
C ILE A 616 25.86 14.75 15.87
N VAL A 617 26.79 14.03 15.25
CA VAL A 617 28.20 14.06 15.63
C VAL A 617 28.98 14.81 14.54
N LEU A 618 29.53 15.96 14.91
CA LEU A 618 30.44 16.72 14.05
C LEU A 618 31.88 16.39 14.41
N ASP A 619 32.52 15.57 13.58
CA ASP A 619 33.95 15.24 13.70
C ASP A 619 34.49 14.78 12.34
N LYS A 620 35.83 14.66 12.24
CA LYS A 620 36.52 14.25 11.02
C LYS A 620 36.07 12.85 10.62
N GLY A 621 35.79 12.59 9.35
CA GLY A 621 35.34 11.26 8.91
C GLY A 621 34.43 11.29 7.70
N GLN A 622 33.57 10.28 7.59
CA GLN A 622 32.53 10.21 6.56
C GLN A 622 31.22 10.77 7.09
N ASN A 623 30.39 11.27 6.16
CA ASN A 623 29.00 11.56 6.45
C ASN A 623 28.22 10.24 6.43
N MET A 624 27.44 9.97 7.48
CA MET A 624 26.77 8.68 7.68
C MET A 624 25.45 8.82 8.43
N GLU A 625 24.56 7.87 8.18
CA GLU A 625 23.12 7.93 8.39
C GLU A 625 22.54 6.89 9.35
N TYR A 626 23.28 6.50 10.39
CA TYR A 626 22.82 5.45 11.31
C TYR A 626 21.44 5.78 11.92
N PRO A 627 20.62 4.76 12.26
CA PRO A 627 19.32 5.00 12.87
C PRO A 627 19.47 5.84 14.15
N GLY A 628 18.75 6.97 14.22
CA GLY A 628 18.76 7.89 15.37
C GLY A 628 20.05 8.70 15.56
N ILE A 629 21.09 8.52 14.74
CA ILE A 629 22.38 9.22 14.89
C ILE A 629 23.10 9.39 13.57
N ILE A 630 23.40 10.65 13.21
CA ILE A 630 24.15 10.99 12.00
C ILE A 630 25.55 11.49 12.33
N THR A 631 26.51 11.26 11.43
CA THR A 631 27.84 11.87 11.49
C THR A 631 28.03 12.78 10.29
N VAL A 632 28.66 13.94 10.47
CA VAL A 632 28.98 14.86 9.36
C VAL A 632 30.36 15.48 9.60
N ASP A 633 31.20 15.53 8.56
CA ASP A 633 32.52 16.16 8.64
C ASP A 633 32.40 17.70 8.57
N PRO A 634 32.75 18.43 9.65
CA PRO A 634 32.63 19.88 9.69
C PRO A 634 33.87 20.62 9.19
N TYR A 635 34.96 19.94 8.83
CA TYR A 635 36.25 20.55 8.51
C TYR A 635 36.41 20.89 7.02
N GLY A 636 35.44 20.54 6.17
CA GLY A 636 35.43 20.93 4.76
C GLY A 636 35.17 22.43 4.56
N ASP A 637 35.84 23.02 3.57
CA ASP A 637 35.73 24.45 3.23
C ASP A 637 34.39 24.81 2.54
N ASP A 638 33.67 23.81 2.01
CA ASP A 638 32.39 24.01 1.33
C ASP A 638 31.22 24.02 2.33
N ASP A 639 30.78 25.23 2.71
CA ASP A 639 29.62 25.45 3.58
C ASP A 639 28.30 24.93 2.96
N ALA A 640 28.16 25.00 1.63
CA ALA A 640 26.95 24.54 0.96
C ALA A 640 26.84 23.01 1.02
N PHE A 641 27.95 22.31 0.79
CA PHE A 641 28.01 20.87 0.97
C PHE A 641 27.75 20.44 2.42
N PHE A 642 28.27 21.17 3.41
CA PHE A 642 27.99 20.88 4.83
C PHE A 642 26.49 20.99 5.16
N ILE A 643 25.83 22.06 4.69
CA ILE A 643 24.38 22.24 4.87
C ILE A 643 23.62 21.10 4.21
N LEU A 644 23.99 20.75 2.97
CA LEU A 644 23.37 19.67 2.22
C LEU A 644 23.55 18.32 2.92
N ALA A 645 24.75 18.01 3.39
CA ALA A 645 25.05 16.76 4.09
C ALA A 645 24.15 16.59 5.33
N ILE A 646 24.00 17.64 6.16
CA ILE A 646 23.08 17.58 7.31
C ILE A 646 21.65 17.26 6.88
N VAL A 647 21.16 17.85 5.79
CA VAL A 647 19.80 17.57 5.28
C VAL A 647 19.70 16.15 4.73
N HIS A 648 20.70 15.69 3.98
CA HIS A 648 20.80 14.35 3.38
C HIS A 648 20.83 13.25 4.42
N GLU A 649 21.70 13.34 5.42
CA GLU A 649 21.77 12.33 6.49
C GLU A 649 20.48 12.26 7.32
N ILE A 650 19.74 13.37 7.45
CA ILE A 650 18.42 13.37 8.11
C ILE A 650 17.36 12.72 7.22
N ALA A 651 17.41 12.93 5.90
CA ALA A 651 16.52 12.27 4.95
C ALA A 651 16.69 10.75 4.98
N HIS A 652 17.91 10.27 5.18
CA HIS A 652 18.18 8.83 5.30
C HIS A 652 17.47 8.14 6.49
N GLN A 653 17.03 8.90 7.48
CA GLN A 653 16.22 8.34 8.57
C GLN A 653 14.86 7.80 8.07
N TYR A 654 14.45 8.19 6.87
CA TYR A 654 13.26 7.68 6.17
C TYR A 654 13.62 6.60 5.14
N PHE A 655 14.60 6.90 4.26
CA PHE A 655 15.11 6.00 3.22
C PHE A 655 16.49 5.49 3.64
N TYR A 656 16.65 4.19 3.85
CA TYR A 656 17.68 3.51 4.68
C TYR A 656 17.13 3.08 6.04
N GLY A 657 16.79 4.03 6.91
CA GLY A 657 16.44 3.75 8.31
C GLY A 657 15.14 2.95 8.47
N VAL A 658 14.13 3.30 7.66
CA VAL A 658 12.78 2.72 7.75
C VAL A 658 12.37 1.99 6.47
N VAL A 659 12.64 2.57 5.30
CA VAL A 659 12.53 1.89 4.02
C VAL A 659 13.91 1.41 3.64
N ALA A 660 14.16 0.10 3.73
CA ALA A 660 15.47 -0.47 3.44
C ALA A 660 15.58 -0.92 1.98
N ASN A 661 16.78 -1.26 1.57
CA ASN A 661 17.15 -1.85 0.29
C ASN A 661 18.29 -2.85 0.51
N ASP A 662 18.64 -3.60 -0.54
CA ASP A 662 19.94 -4.27 -0.60
C ASP A 662 20.99 -3.24 -1.01
N GLN A 663 21.78 -2.75 -0.06
CA GLN A 663 22.72 -1.65 -0.32
C GLN A 663 23.83 -2.03 -1.31
N TYR A 664 24.09 -3.31 -1.53
CA TYR A 664 25.08 -3.74 -2.51
C TYR A 664 24.51 -3.78 -3.93
N ASN A 665 23.31 -4.34 -4.10
CA ASN A 665 22.71 -4.58 -5.41
C ASN A 665 21.78 -3.46 -5.89
N GLU A 666 21.24 -2.68 -4.96
CA GLU A 666 20.15 -1.72 -5.15
C GLU A 666 20.45 -0.40 -4.43
N ALA A 667 21.72 0.01 -4.37
CA ALA A 667 22.20 1.21 -3.67
C ALA A 667 21.45 2.50 -4.05
N TRP A 668 20.99 2.60 -5.29
CA TRP A 668 20.25 3.76 -5.80
C TRP A 668 18.90 4.00 -5.09
N LEU A 669 18.26 2.94 -4.55
CA LEU A 669 16.99 3.07 -3.82
C LEU A 669 17.14 3.78 -2.48
N ASP A 670 18.35 3.77 -1.95
CA ASP A 670 18.72 4.50 -0.77
C ASP A 670 19.18 5.91 -1.17
N GLU A 671 20.36 5.99 -1.79
CA GLU A 671 21.04 7.24 -2.07
C GLU A 671 20.31 8.15 -3.04
N GLY A 672 19.67 7.57 -4.06
CA GLY A 672 18.89 8.32 -5.05
C GLY A 672 17.60 8.88 -4.48
N PHE A 673 16.90 8.11 -3.65
CA PHE A 673 15.69 8.60 -2.96
C PHE A 673 16.03 9.65 -1.89
N THR A 674 17.14 9.46 -1.18
CA THR A 674 17.63 10.43 -0.20
C THR A 674 18.09 11.72 -0.88
N GLU A 675 18.84 11.65 -1.99
CA GLU A 675 19.23 12.86 -2.73
C GLU A 675 17.99 13.55 -3.33
N PHE A 676 17.01 12.78 -3.83
CA PHE A 676 15.72 13.34 -4.27
C PHE A 676 14.97 14.05 -3.14
N ALA A 677 14.86 13.44 -1.95
CA ALA A 677 14.24 14.05 -0.78
C ALA A 677 15.01 15.29 -0.28
N THR A 678 16.33 15.29 -0.43
CA THR A 678 17.20 16.45 -0.15
C THR A 678 16.93 17.59 -1.12
N ASN A 679 16.85 17.29 -2.41
CA ASN A 679 16.48 18.27 -3.44
C ASN A 679 15.08 18.86 -3.14
N MET A 680 14.13 18.03 -2.68
CA MET A 680 12.79 18.49 -2.32
C MET A 680 12.77 19.39 -1.08
N TYR A 681 13.69 19.22 -0.12
CA TYR A 681 13.85 20.20 0.96
C TYR A 681 14.20 21.57 0.37
N PHE A 682 15.23 21.67 -0.46
CA PHE A 682 15.62 22.95 -1.04
C PHE A 682 14.58 23.53 -2.00
N TYR A 683 13.97 22.69 -2.84
CA TYR A 683 12.95 23.10 -3.80
C TYR A 683 11.66 23.55 -3.10
N VAL A 684 11.10 22.73 -2.20
CA VAL A 684 9.78 22.97 -1.59
C VAL A 684 9.87 23.86 -0.36
N LYS A 685 10.80 23.58 0.57
CA LYS A 685 10.92 24.31 1.85
C LYS A 685 11.66 25.63 1.68
N GLU A 686 12.85 25.60 1.08
CA GLU A 686 13.69 26.81 0.89
C GLU A 686 13.28 27.62 -0.35
N LYS A 687 12.38 27.09 -1.18
CA LYS A 687 11.85 27.76 -2.38
C LYS A 687 12.93 28.14 -3.39
N GLN A 688 14.00 27.37 -3.45
CA GLN A 688 14.99 27.50 -4.51
C GLN A 688 14.37 27.18 -5.87
N SER A 689 15.00 27.66 -6.94
CA SER A 689 14.66 27.21 -8.28
C SER A 689 14.94 25.72 -8.45
N GLU A 690 14.31 25.10 -9.44
CA GLU A 690 14.51 23.69 -9.77
C GLU A 690 15.99 23.34 -9.98
N TYR A 691 16.70 24.16 -10.75
CA TYR A 691 18.11 23.98 -11.04
C TYR A 691 19.00 24.12 -9.79
N GLU A 692 18.75 25.14 -8.96
CA GLU A 692 19.51 25.35 -7.71
C GLU A 692 19.30 24.18 -6.74
N ALA A 693 18.07 23.70 -6.60
CA ALA A 693 17.74 22.60 -5.70
C ALA A 693 18.37 21.27 -6.13
N GLN A 694 18.65 21.08 -7.43
CA GLN A 694 19.23 19.86 -8.00
C GLN A 694 20.70 20.01 -8.41
N ILE A 695 21.34 21.12 -8.05
CA ILE A 695 22.69 21.48 -8.54
C ILE A 695 23.73 20.40 -8.23
N LEU A 696 23.61 19.71 -7.10
CA LEU A 696 24.53 18.64 -6.74
C LEU A 696 24.36 17.42 -7.64
N SER A 697 23.11 17.01 -7.89
CA SER A 697 22.79 15.91 -8.81
C SER A 697 23.36 16.19 -10.20
N TYR A 698 23.15 17.40 -10.73
CA TYR A 698 23.71 17.81 -12.02
C TYR A 698 25.24 17.84 -12.00
N ASN A 699 25.87 18.43 -10.97
CA ASN A 699 27.33 18.46 -10.84
C ASN A 699 27.95 17.05 -10.73
N ARG A 700 27.24 16.06 -10.19
CA ARG A 700 27.67 14.66 -10.20
C ARG A 700 27.62 14.08 -11.62
N MET A 701 26.53 14.33 -12.35
CA MET A 701 26.36 13.87 -13.72
C MET A 701 27.36 14.52 -14.68
N ASP A 702 27.56 15.84 -14.58
CA ASP A 702 28.54 16.59 -15.38
C ASP A 702 29.96 16.06 -15.15
N ARG A 703 30.32 15.72 -13.91
CA ARG A 703 31.62 15.10 -13.60
C ARG A 703 31.77 13.71 -14.24
N ALA A 704 30.72 12.89 -14.23
CA ALA A 704 30.74 11.58 -14.88
C ALA A 704 30.87 11.71 -16.40
N GLU A 705 30.20 12.70 -17.00
CA GLU A 705 30.32 13.02 -18.43
C GLU A 705 31.72 13.51 -18.78
N GLN A 706 32.30 14.44 -18.00
CA GLN A 706 33.66 14.93 -18.17
C GLN A 706 34.72 13.82 -18.06
N GLN A 707 34.44 12.78 -17.28
CA GLN A 707 35.28 11.58 -17.16
C GLN A 707 35.08 10.58 -18.32
N GLY A 708 34.14 10.83 -19.22
CA GLY A 708 33.87 9.98 -20.38
C GLY A 708 33.21 8.64 -20.03
N LEU A 709 32.48 8.56 -18.91
CA LEU A 709 31.90 7.30 -18.41
C LEU A 709 30.63 6.85 -19.18
N GLY A 710 30.02 7.75 -19.95
CA GLY A 710 28.86 7.42 -20.80
C GLY A 710 27.58 7.14 -20.01
N LYS A 711 26.77 6.17 -20.46
CA LYS A 711 25.53 5.76 -19.79
C LYS A 711 25.75 4.51 -18.95
N GLN A 712 25.13 4.47 -17.77
CA GLN A 712 25.12 3.29 -16.89
C GLN A 712 23.77 3.20 -16.19
N TYR A 713 23.28 1.97 -15.95
CA TYR A 713 22.12 1.75 -15.10
C TYR A 713 22.44 2.03 -13.62
N SER A 714 21.43 2.49 -12.89
CA SER A 714 21.54 2.81 -11.45
C SER A 714 21.45 1.58 -10.55
N ASN A 715 20.81 0.50 -11.00
CA ASN A 715 20.63 -0.75 -10.25
C ASN A 715 21.71 -1.80 -10.55
N VAL A 716 22.95 -1.35 -10.76
CA VAL A 716 24.12 -2.24 -10.88
C VAL A 716 24.73 -2.49 -9.49
N PRO A 717 25.30 -3.68 -9.25
CA PRO A 717 26.07 -3.93 -8.03
C PRO A 717 27.19 -2.91 -7.80
N LEU A 718 27.45 -2.57 -6.54
CA LEU A 718 28.41 -1.54 -6.15
C LEU A 718 29.82 -1.74 -6.72
N ASP A 719 30.30 -2.98 -6.82
CA ASP A 719 31.62 -3.29 -7.38
C ASP A 719 31.73 -3.05 -8.89
N LYS A 720 30.60 -2.94 -9.59
CA LYS A 720 30.50 -2.65 -11.02
C LYS A 720 30.16 -1.20 -11.31
N ASN A 721 29.83 -0.42 -10.28
CA ASN A 721 29.46 0.97 -10.44
C ASN A 721 30.70 1.82 -10.76
N GLN A 722 30.63 2.60 -11.84
CA GLN A 722 31.75 3.41 -12.30
C GLN A 722 31.85 4.76 -11.59
N SER A 723 30.74 5.29 -11.08
CA SER A 723 30.67 6.59 -10.41
C SER A 723 29.46 6.70 -9.50
N THR A 724 29.59 7.40 -8.37
CA THR A 724 28.45 7.73 -7.49
C THR A 724 27.37 8.53 -8.21
N ALA A 725 27.68 9.19 -9.34
CA ALA A 725 26.68 9.92 -10.13
C ALA A 725 25.48 9.05 -10.55
N TYR A 726 25.72 7.78 -10.89
CA TYR A 726 24.65 6.86 -11.31
C TYR A 726 23.84 6.30 -10.12
N ILE A 727 24.32 6.45 -8.90
CA ILE A 727 23.64 5.97 -7.67
C ILE A 727 22.87 7.10 -6.99
N TYR A 728 23.40 8.32 -7.05
CA TYR A 728 22.86 9.51 -6.38
C TYR A 728 22.12 10.40 -7.39
N GLY A 729 22.88 11.03 -8.31
CA GLY A 729 22.38 12.13 -9.13
C GLY A 729 21.39 11.69 -10.20
N GLN A 730 21.72 10.65 -10.97
CA GLN A 730 20.86 10.10 -12.01
C GLN A 730 19.47 9.74 -11.48
N PRO A 731 19.31 8.89 -10.44
CA PRO A 731 17.98 8.55 -9.92
C PRO A 731 17.24 9.76 -9.37
N ALA A 732 17.91 10.69 -8.69
CA ALA A 732 17.24 11.88 -8.15
C ALA A 732 16.64 12.77 -9.25
N ILE A 733 17.38 12.99 -10.34
CA ILE A 733 16.90 13.75 -11.51
C ILE A 733 15.76 12.99 -12.19
N GLN A 734 15.93 11.70 -12.44
CA GLN A 734 14.94 10.88 -13.15
C GLN A 734 13.62 10.74 -12.37
N LEU A 735 13.67 10.70 -11.04
CA LEU A 735 12.47 10.72 -10.19
C LEU A 735 11.74 12.07 -10.29
N PHE A 736 12.48 13.18 -10.29
CA PHE A 736 11.87 14.51 -10.45
C PHE A 736 11.21 14.66 -11.83
N ASP A 737 11.94 14.35 -12.91
CA ASP A 737 11.45 14.43 -14.29
C ASP A 737 10.20 13.57 -14.49
N MET A 738 10.20 12.35 -13.93
CA MET A 738 9.03 11.47 -13.97
C MET A 738 7.81 12.11 -13.33
N ILE A 739 7.95 12.74 -12.16
CA ILE A 739 6.81 13.37 -11.50
C ILE A 739 6.39 14.63 -12.26
N GLN A 740 7.34 15.41 -12.75
CA GLN A 740 7.08 16.59 -13.58
C GLN A 740 6.28 16.26 -14.86
N ASP A 741 6.56 15.12 -15.49
CA ASP A 741 5.82 14.69 -16.68
C ASP A 741 4.39 14.21 -16.34
N ASN A 742 4.17 13.71 -15.12
CA ASN A 742 2.97 12.95 -14.77
C ASN A 742 2.13 13.56 -13.63
N TYR A 743 2.52 14.69 -13.03
CA TYR A 743 1.86 15.23 -11.83
C TYR A 743 0.38 15.55 -12.04
N THR A 744 -0.01 15.91 -13.27
CA THR A 744 -1.40 16.25 -13.64
C THR A 744 -2.38 15.10 -13.46
N LEU A 745 -1.89 13.84 -13.41
CA LEU A 745 -2.69 12.65 -13.11
C LEU A 745 -3.10 12.58 -11.64
N LYS A 746 -2.38 13.26 -10.74
CA LYS A 746 -2.58 13.20 -9.28
C LYS A 746 -3.01 14.53 -8.66
N GLY A 747 -2.56 15.64 -9.22
CA GLY A 747 -2.77 16.97 -8.65
C GLY A 747 -2.60 18.09 -9.68
N LYS A 748 -2.64 19.33 -9.19
CA LYS A 748 -2.45 20.53 -10.03
C LYS A 748 -1.12 21.25 -9.78
N ASP A 749 -0.43 20.89 -8.70
CA ASP A 749 0.79 21.54 -8.24
C ASP A 749 1.90 20.50 -8.12
N LEU A 750 3.01 20.71 -8.83
CA LEU A 750 4.14 19.77 -8.89
C LEU A 750 4.71 19.51 -7.50
N ARG A 751 5.04 20.58 -6.76
CA ARG A 751 5.60 20.51 -5.39
C ARG A 751 4.76 19.67 -4.44
N THR A 752 3.44 19.78 -4.54
CA THR A 752 2.51 18.97 -3.74
C THR A 752 2.57 17.50 -4.15
N VAL A 753 2.63 17.20 -5.44
CA VAL A 753 2.70 15.81 -5.94
C VAL A 753 4.06 15.17 -5.62
N ASP A 754 5.16 15.91 -5.70
CA ASP A 754 6.51 15.43 -5.33
C ASP A 754 6.52 14.89 -3.90
N MET A 755 6.03 15.71 -2.96
CA MET A 755 5.97 15.31 -1.55
C MET A 755 4.94 14.21 -1.31
N GLN A 756 3.81 14.23 -2.01
CA GLN A 756 2.79 13.19 -1.89
C GLN A 756 3.33 11.83 -2.35
N TYR A 757 4.12 11.80 -3.44
CA TYR A 757 4.76 10.58 -3.91
C TYR A 757 5.75 10.02 -2.89
N LEU A 758 6.63 10.86 -2.32
CA LEU A 758 7.54 10.43 -1.25
C LEU A 758 6.80 9.90 -0.02
N SER A 759 5.72 10.57 0.37
CA SER A 759 4.85 10.16 1.48
C SER A 759 4.20 8.81 1.21
N ASP A 760 3.59 8.63 0.04
CA ASP A 760 2.91 7.38 -0.30
C ASP A 760 3.90 6.22 -0.47
N TYR A 761 5.09 6.47 -1.03
CA TYR A 761 6.17 5.49 -1.12
C TYR A 761 6.66 5.07 0.27
N TYR A 762 6.97 6.03 1.14
CA TYR A 762 7.39 5.78 2.53
C TYR A 762 6.33 4.98 3.31
N ASN A 763 5.07 5.40 3.26
CA ASN A 763 4.00 4.72 3.99
C ASN A 763 3.69 3.32 3.42
N HIS A 764 3.91 3.10 2.13
CA HIS A 764 3.74 1.79 1.50
C HIS A 764 4.84 0.79 1.94
N PHE A 765 6.10 1.25 2.00
CA PHE A 765 7.26 0.40 2.28
C PHE A 765 7.82 0.55 3.70
N LYS A 766 7.07 1.15 4.63
CA LYS A 766 7.51 1.35 6.01
C LYS A 766 7.90 0.03 6.69
N TYR A 767 9.15 -0.08 7.17
CA TYR A 767 9.75 -1.30 7.73
C TYR A 767 9.76 -2.48 6.76
N LYS A 768 10.00 -2.19 5.47
CA LYS A 768 10.16 -3.17 4.39
C LYS A 768 11.44 -2.88 3.64
N GLN A 769 12.03 -3.94 3.10
CA GLN A 769 13.09 -3.84 2.11
C GLN A 769 12.47 -3.72 0.73
N VAL A 770 13.04 -2.88 -0.13
CA VAL A 770 12.59 -2.63 -1.50
C VAL A 770 13.73 -2.96 -2.46
N ASP A 771 13.38 -3.56 -3.59
CA ASP A 771 14.26 -3.75 -4.73
C ASP A 771 13.69 -3.00 -5.95
N THR A 772 14.43 -2.99 -7.07
CA THR A 772 13.94 -2.35 -8.30
C THR A 772 12.56 -2.89 -8.73
N LYS A 773 12.26 -4.17 -8.49
CA LYS A 773 10.97 -4.76 -8.88
C LYS A 773 9.80 -4.17 -8.10
N GLU A 774 9.92 -4.10 -6.78
CA GLU A 774 8.90 -3.51 -5.90
C GLU A 774 8.75 -2.00 -6.17
N PHE A 775 9.86 -1.29 -6.41
CA PHE A 775 9.83 0.10 -6.88
C PHE A 775 9.02 0.24 -8.18
N LEU A 776 9.38 -0.50 -9.24
CA LEU A 776 8.69 -0.42 -10.53
C LEU A 776 7.20 -0.71 -10.39
N LYS A 777 6.86 -1.77 -9.64
CA LYS A 777 5.47 -2.14 -9.36
C LYS A 777 4.71 -1.03 -8.64
N PHE A 778 5.30 -0.39 -7.64
CA PHE A 778 4.66 0.73 -6.96
C PHE A 778 4.51 1.92 -7.89
N THR A 779 5.60 2.38 -8.49
CA THR A 779 5.69 3.64 -9.22
C THR A 779 4.93 3.62 -10.54
N MET A 780 5.01 2.53 -11.30
CA MET A 780 4.22 2.37 -12.52
C MET A 780 2.73 2.33 -12.22
N ASN A 781 2.32 1.72 -11.10
CA ASN A 781 0.91 1.73 -10.69
C ASN A 781 0.48 3.10 -10.16
N TYR A 782 1.40 3.81 -9.51
CA TYR A 782 1.15 5.12 -8.97
C TYR A 782 0.84 6.10 -10.10
N PHE A 783 1.70 6.20 -11.12
CA PHE A 783 1.54 7.15 -12.23
C PHE A 783 0.92 6.57 -13.52
N GLU A 784 0.46 5.32 -13.48
CA GLU A 784 -0.07 4.60 -14.67
C GLU A 784 0.95 4.54 -15.83
N LEU A 785 2.23 4.36 -15.52
CA LEU A 785 3.34 4.35 -16.49
C LEU A 785 3.43 3.02 -17.25
N PRO A 786 3.86 3.06 -18.52
CA PRO A 786 4.13 1.84 -19.30
C PRO A 786 5.40 1.11 -18.82
N SER A 787 5.49 -0.19 -19.11
CA SER A 787 6.62 -1.06 -18.71
C SER A 787 8.00 -0.56 -19.16
N GLY A 788 8.07 0.07 -20.33
CA GLY A 788 9.30 0.61 -20.89
C GLY A 788 9.77 1.95 -20.33
N TYR A 789 9.04 2.58 -19.39
CA TYR A 789 9.36 3.96 -18.99
C TYR A 789 10.76 4.11 -18.36
N PHE A 790 11.22 3.10 -17.63
CA PHE A 790 12.47 3.18 -16.86
C PHE A 790 13.68 2.56 -17.57
N THR A 791 13.53 2.04 -18.80
CA THR A 791 14.59 1.26 -19.48
C THR A 791 15.85 2.07 -19.82
N ASP A 792 15.75 3.40 -19.76
CA ASP A 792 16.84 4.31 -20.10
C ASP A 792 17.90 4.40 -19.00
N TRP A 793 17.53 4.14 -17.74
CA TRP A 793 18.42 4.31 -16.58
C TRP A 793 18.32 3.20 -15.52
N LEU A 794 17.35 2.28 -15.65
CA LEU A 794 17.28 1.04 -14.86
C LEU A 794 17.32 -0.20 -15.77
N ASP A 795 18.06 -1.21 -15.34
CA ASP A 795 17.97 -2.55 -15.91
C ASP A 795 16.69 -3.24 -15.40
N VAL A 796 15.61 -3.11 -16.17
CA VAL A 796 14.30 -3.71 -15.86
C VAL A 796 14.28 -5.23 -16.07
N GLN A 797 15.23 -5.81 -16.84
CA GLN A 797 15.28 -7.26 -17.05
C GLN A 797 15.79 -7.99 -15.80
N LYS A 798 16.71 -7.37 -15.06
CA LYS A 798 17.14 -7.83 -13.73
C LYS A 798 15.97 -7.95 -12.75
N ALA A 799 14.91 -7.16 -12.89
CA ALA A 799 13.73 -7.18 -12.01
C ALA A 799 12.74 -8.34 -12.30
N ASN A 800 12.88 -9.02 -13.45
CA ASN A 800 12.02 -10.13 -13.87
C ASN A 800 12.57 -11.53 -13.51
N HIS A 801 13.78 -11.59 -12.94
CA HIS A 801 14.47 -12.81 -12.49
C HIS A 801 14.53 -12.86 -10.96
#